data_AF-A0A8U0N280-F1
#
_entry.id   AF-A0A8U0N280-F1
#
_cell.length_a   1.000
_cell.length_b   1.000
_cell.length_c   1.000
_cell.angle_alpha   90.00
_cell.angle_beta   90.00
_cell.angle_gamma   90.00
#
_symmetry.space_group_name_H-M   'P 1'
#
loop_
_entity.id
_entity.type
_entity.pdbx_description
1 polymer ?
#
loop_
_entity_poly.entity_id
_entity_poly.type
_entity_poly.pdbx_seq_one_letter_code
_entity_poly.pdbx_strand_id
1 'polypeptide(L)'
;MKPLEKFLKKQTSQLAGRTVAGGPGGGPGSCGGPGGGGGPGGGGGPTGGLRPLQRRQSVSRLLLPAFLREPPAEPGLEPPPEEEGGEPAGVAEELGSGGPCWLQLEEVPGPGPLGGGGPLRSPSSYSSDELSPGEPLTSPPWAPLGAPERPEHLLNRVLERLAGGATRDSAASDILLDDIVLTHSLFLPTEKFLQELHQYFVWAGGMEGPEGLGRKQACLAMLLHFLDTYQGLLQEEEGAGRIIKDLYLLIMKDESLYQDLREDTLRLHQLVETVELKIPEESQPPSKQVKPLFRHFRRIDSCLQTRVAFRGSDEIFCRVYMPDHSYVTIRSRLSASVQDILGSVTEKLQYSEEPAGREDSLILVAVASSGEKVLLQPTEDCVFTTLGINSHLFACTRDSYEALMPLPEEIQVSPGDTEIHRVEPEDVANHLTAFHWELFRCVHELEFVDYVFHGERGRRETANLELLLQRCSEVTHWVATEVLLCEAPGKRAQLLKKFLKIAAICKQNQDLLSFYAVVMGLDNAAVSRLRLTWEKLPGKFKNLFRKFENLTDPCRNHKSYREVISKMKPPVIPFVPLILKDLTFLHEGSKTLVDGLVNIEKLHSVAEKVRTVRKYRSRPLCLDMEASPHHLQTKAYVRQFQVIDNQNLLFELSYKLEANSQ
;
A
#
# COMPACT_ATOMS: atom_id res chain seq x y z
N MET A 1 -5.93 -11.35 6.04
CA MET A 1 -6.79 -12.03 5.03
C MET A 1 -8.24 -11.56 5.13
N LYS A 2 -9.07 -11.99 6.11
CA LYS A 2 -10.48 -11.51 6.27
C LYS A 2 -10.76 -9.97 6.33
N PRO A 3 -9.84 -9.10 6.81
CA PRO A 3 -10.10 -7.66 6.89
C PRO A 3 -10.23 -6.94 5.53
N LEU A 4 -9.45 -7.34 4.53
CA LEU A 4 -9.44 -6.70 3.20
C LEU A 4 -10.72 -7.02 2.41
N GLU A 5 -11.18 -8.28 2.43
CA GLU A 5 -12.45 -8.70 1.83
C GLU A 5 -13.68 -8.00 2.45
N LYS A 6 -13.68 -7.83 3.78
CA LYS A 6 -14.77 -7.15 4.50
C LYS A 6 -14.75 -5.64 4.28
N PHE A 7 -13.58 -5.02 4.20
CA PHE A 7 -13.45 -3.61 3.83
C PHE A 7 -14.05 -3.35 2.45
N LEU A 8 -13.72 -4.20 1.46
CA LEU A 8 -14.21 -4.05 0.09
C LEU A 8 -15.71 -4.32 -0.03
N LYS A 9 -16.27 -5.29 0.73
CA LYS A 9 -17.72 -5.54 0.81
C LYS A 9 -18.50 -4.44 1.56
N LYS A 10 -17.91 -3.80 2.57
CA LYS A 10 -18.57 -2.75 3.38
C LYS A 10 -18.56 -1.39 2.68
N GLN A 11 -17.53 -1.07 1.88
CA GLN A 11 -17.51 0.08 0.96
C GLN A 11 -18.62 -0.01 -0.10
N THR A 12 -18.95 -1.22 -0.58
CA THR A 12 -20.08 -1.45 -1.49
C THR A 12 -21.43 -1.12 -0.85
N SER A 13 -21.56 -1.26 0.47
CA SER A 13 -22.81 -0.99 1.20
C SER A 13 -23.00 0.46 1.64
N GLN A 14 -21.91 1.24 1.82
CA GLN A 14 -21.99 2.63 2.27
C GLN A 14 -22.28 3.63 1.14
N LEU A 15 -21.87 3.34 -0.10
CA LEU A 15 -22.19 4.18 -1.27
C LEU A 15 -23.63 3.97 -1.80
N ALA A 16 -24.25 2.82 -1.55
CA ALA A 16 -25.61 2.52 -2.04
C ALA A 16 -26.73 3.18 -1.20
N GLY A 17 -26.41 3.73 -0.03
CA GLY A 17 -27.39 4.18 0.98
C GLY A 17 -27.72 5.67 0.99
N ARG A 18 -27.86 6.34 -0.16
CA ARG A 18 -28.28 7.76 -0.22
C ARG A 18 -29.28 8.04 -1.35
N THR A 19 -30.56 8.03 -1.00
CA THR A 19 -31.60 8.78 -1.75
C THR A 19 -32.61 9.39 -0.76
N VAL A 20 -33.05 10.60 -1.09
CA VAL A 20 -33.66 11.61 -0.20
C VAL A 20 -35.13 11.33 0.10
N ALA A 21 -35.53 11.68 1.32
CA ALA A 21 -36.84 11.49 1.94
C ALA A 21 -37.95 12.46 1.46
N GLY A 22 -39.21 12.05 1.67
CA GLY A 22 -40.37 12.94 1.79
C GLY A 22 -41.41 12.36 2.76
N GLY A 23 -41.65 13.03 3.89
CA GLY A 23 -42.77 12.72 4.81
C GLY A 23 -43.99 13.61 4.50
N PRO A 24 -44.91 13.85 5.46
CA PRO A 24 -45.42 13.00 6.55
C PRO A 24 -46.98 12.91 6.50
N GLY A 25 -47.60 12.00 7.26
CA GLY A 25 -49.07 11.91 7.35
C GLY A 25 -49.53 11.04 8.52
N GLY A 26 -50.27 11.61 9.47
CA GLY A 26 -50.57 11.01 10.76
C GLY A 26 -51.77 10.05 10.83
N GLY A 27 -51.97 9.45 12.00
CA GLY A 27 -53.28 8.96 12.45
C GLY A 27 -53.28 7.54 13.04
N PRO A 28 -54.00 7.26 14.15
CA PRO A 28 -53.69 6.17 15.09
C PRO A 28 -54.62 4.95 14.96
N GLY A 29 -54.16 3.78 15.45
CA GLY A 29 -54.95 2.54 15.40
C GLY A 29 -54.55 1.45 16.39
N SER A 30 -54.92 1.66 17.66
CA SER A 30 -55.64 0.72 18.55
C SER A 30 -55.38 -0.80 18.54
N CYS A 31 -55.12 -1.30 19.77
CA CYS A 31 -55.63 -2.54 20.39
C CYS A 31 -55.06 -3.92 20.01
N GLY A 32 -54.60 -4.63 21.05
CA GLY A 32 -55.28 -5.90 21.38
C GLY A 32 -54.44 -7.14 21.67
N GLY A 33 -53.78 -7.18 22.83
CA GLY A 33 -53.93 -8.31 23.77
C GLY A 33 -53.12 -9.62 23.57
N PRO A 34 -53.06 -10.47 24.62
CA PRO A 34 -51.85 -11.17 25.02
C PRO A 34 -51.99 -12.70 25.06
N GLY A 35 -50.88 -13.42 25.27
CA GLY A 35 -50.92 -14.85 25.55
C GLY A 35 -49.62 -15.35 26.17
N GLY A 36 -49.58 -15.40 27.51
CA GLY A 36 -48.49 -15.98 28.27
C GLY A 36 -48.51 -17.52 28.29
N GLY A 37 -47.45 -18.08 28.85
CA GLY A 37 -47.35 -19.50 29.20
C GLY A 37 -45.94 -19.82 29.69
N GLY A 38 -45.77 -19.81 31.01
CA GLY A 38 -44.50 -20.06 31.67
C GLY A 38 -44.29 -21.50 32.15
N GLY A 39 -43.00 -21.85 32.24
CA GLY A 39 -42.38 -22.71 33.27
C GLY A 39 -42.40 -24.23 33.07
N PRO A 40 -41.64 -25.01 33.88
CA PRO A 40 -40.48 -24.64 34.71
C PRO A 40 -39.32 -25.68 34.76
N GLY A 41 -38.16 -25.25 35.27
CA GLY A 41 -37.54 -25.87 36.47
C GLY A 41 -36.46 -26.97 36.38
N GLY A 42 -35.26 -26.64 36.89
CA GLY A 42 -34.31 -27.53 37.60
C GLY A 42 -33.04 -27.92 36.80
N GLY A 43 -31.80 -27.87 37.29
CA GLY A 43 -31.20 -27.50 38.58
C GLY A 43 -29.81 -28.16 38.71
N GLY A 44 -28.77 -27.40 39.11
CA GLY A 44 -27.62 -27.88 39.90
C GLY A 44 -26.32 -28.33 39.21
N GLY A 45 -25.21 -27.63 39.50
CA GLY A 45 -23.82 -28.14 39.39
C GLY A 45 -22.76 -27.07 39.07
N PRO A 46 -21.83 -26.72 39.99
CA PRO A 46 -20.82 -25.70 39.74
C PRO A 46 -19.52 -26.35 39.24
N THR A 47 -19.11 -26.04 38.00
CA THR A 47 -17.75 -26.30 37.51
C THR A 47 -17.10 -24.97 37.20
N GLY A 48 -16.07 -24.62 37.98
CA GLY A 48 -15.21 -23.48 37.72
C GLY A 48 -14.52 -23.64 36.37
N GLY A 49 -14.96 -22.85 35.39
CA GLY A 49 -14.32 -22.69 34.10
C GLY A 49 -13.79 -21.26 33.99
N LEU A 50 -12.46 -21.14 33.93
CA LEU A 50 -11.76 -19.92 33.52
C LEU A 50 -12.42 -19.35 32.27
N ARG A 51 -12.83 -18.08 32.31
CA ARG A 51 -13.31 -17.35 31.14
C ARG A 51 -12.20 -17.36 30.07
N PRO A 52 -12.48 -17.70 28.80
CA PRO A 52 -11.50 -17.52 27.75
C PRO A 52 -11.23 -16.01 27.61
N LEU A 53 -9.95 -15.65 27.73
CA LEU A 53 -9.41 -14.38 27.26
C LEU A 53 -10.03 -14.04 25.90
N GLN A 54 -10.46 -12.79 25.76
CA GLN A 54 -11.00 -12.21 24.53
C GLN A 54 -10.24 -12.71 23.30
N ARG A 55 -11.03 -13.10 22.30
CA ARG A 55 -10.62 -13.49 20.96
C ARG A 55 -9.51 -12.54 20.46
N ARG A 56 -8.27 -13.05 20.42
CA ARG A 56 -7.05 -12.36 19.96
C ARG A 56 -7.32 -11.66 18.64
N GLN A 57 -7.21 -10.33 18.64
CA GLN A 57 -7.12 -9.56 17.40
C GLN A 57 -5.65 -9.54 16.96
N SER A 58 -5.40 -9.86 15.69
CA SER A 58 -4.06 -9.81 15.11
C SER A 58 -3.56 -8.37 15.11
N VAL A 59 -2.29 -8.17 15.50
CA VAL A 59 -1.51 -6.91 15.41
C VAL A 59 -1.75 -6.18 14.07
N SER A 60 -1.98 -6.95 13.03
CA SER A 60 -2.37 -6.60 11.66
C SER A 60 -3.63 -5.76 11.48
N ARG A 61 -4.64 -5.90 12.35
CA ARG A 61 -5.93 -5.19 12.18
C ARG A 61 -5.78 -3.69 12.43
N LEU A 62 -4.76 -3.31 13.20
CA LEU A 62 -4.59 -1.98 13.77
C LEU A 62 -3.47 -1.21 13.09
N LEU A 63 -2.59 -1.91 12.38
CA LEU A 63 -1.50 -1.34 11.58
C LEU A 63 -1.87 -1.21 10.10
N LEU A 64 -3.03 -1.71 9.70
CA LEU A 64 -3.61 -1.43 8.39
C LEU A 64 -3.94 0.08 8.30
N PRO A 65 -3.62 0.74 7.15
CA PRO A 65 -4.14 2.06 6.78
C PRO A 65 -5.61 2.20 7.20
N ALA A 66 -6.06 3.36 7.71
CA ALA A 66 -7.40 3.48 8.31
C ALA A 66 -8.53 3.07 7.35
N PHE A 67 -8.33 3.25 6.05
CA PHE A 67 -9.20 2.76 4.99
C PHE A 67 -9.13 1.24 4.78
N LEU A 68 -8.46 0.46 5.61
CA LEU A 68 -8.46 -1.00 5.60
C LEU A 68 -8.96 -1.55 6.95
N ARG A 69 -9.34 -0.66 7.89
CA ARG A 69 -9.90 -1.00 9.21
C ARG A 69 -11.44 -1.14 9.14
N GLU A 70 -12.01 -2.10 9.86
CA GLU A 70 -13.48 -2.28 9.99
C GLU A 70 -14.08 -1.23 10.96
N PRO A 71 -15.22 -0.59 10.68
CA PRO A 71 -16.03 0.06 11.71
C PRO A 71 -16.81 -0.98 12.55
N PRO A 72 -17.18 -0.70 13.82
CA PRO A 72 -17.98 -1.59 14.65
C PRO A 72 -19.32 -1.93 13.95
N ALA A 73 -19.83 -3.14 14.20
CA ALA A 73 -21.05 -3.65 13.56
C ALA A 73 -22.30 -3.15 14.31
N GLU A 74 -23.25 -2.54 13.59
CA GLU A 74 -24.62 -2.35 14.08
C GLU A 74 -25.55 -3.49 13.58
N PRO A 75 -26.63 -3.83 14.32
CA PRO A 75 -27.49 -4.97 14.00
C PRO A 75 -28.41 -4.70 12.81
N GLY A 76 -28.52 -5.68 11.90
CA GLY A 76 -29.09 -5.52 10.56
C GLY A 76 -30.61 -5.69 10.42
N LEU A 77 -31.11 -5.22 9.26
CA LEU A 77 -32.43 -5.51 8.68
C LEU A 77 -32.30 -5.57 7.13
N GLU A 78 -32.97 -6.53 6.50
CA GLU A 78 -32.92 -6.84 5.06
C GLU A 78 -33.75 -5.87 4.17
N PRO A 79 -33.41 -5.69 2.87
CA PRO A 79 -34.17 -4.85 1.94
C PRO A 79 -35.19 -5.63 1.06
N PRO A 80 -36.29 -5.00 0.57
CA PRO A 80 -37.29 -5.59 -0.33
C PRO A 80 -37.05 -5.24 -1.84
N PRO A 81 -37.84 -5.79 -2.80
CA PRO A 81 -37.47 -5.90 -4.22
C PRO A 81 -37.86 -4.71 -5.12
N GLU A 82 -37.24 -4.65 -6.30
CA GLU A 82 -37.26 -3.56 -7.32
C GLU A 82 -38.52 -3.58 -8.23
N GLU A 83 -38.99 -2.39 -8.66
CA GLU A 83 -39.90 -2.21 -9.80
C GLU A 83 -39.38 -1.15 -10.80
N GLU A 84 -39.68 -1.37 -12.09
CA GLU A 84 -39.20 -0.66 -13.28
C GLU A 84 -39.89 0.70 -13.55
N GLY A 85 -39.12 1.65 -14.12
CA GLY A 85 -39.54 2.40 -15.31
C GLY A 85 -39.81 3.91 -15.19
N GLY A 86 -39.23 4.69 -16.12
CA GLY A 86 -39.83 5.93 -16.64
C GLY A 86 -38.92 7.19 -16.70
N GLU A 87 -38.41 7.52 -17.90
CA GLU A 87 -37.81 8.84 -18.23
C GLU A 87 -38.86 9.96 -18.30
N PRO A 88 -38.46 11.23 -18.11
CA PRO A 88 -38.65 12.16 -19.26
C PRO A 88 -37.63 13.30 -19.44
N ALA A 89 -37.40 13.59 -20.72
CA ALA A 89 -37.34 14.86 -21.45
C ALA A 89 -36.61 16.10 -20.89
N GLY A 90 -35.67 16.60 -21.71
CA GLY A 90 -34.81 17.74 -21.45
C GLY A 90 -35.37 19.12 -21.82
N VAL A 91 -34.61 20.14 -21.41
CA VAL A 91 -34.75 21.53 -21.83
C VAL A 91 -33.34 22.08 -22.08
N ALA A 92 -33.17 22.69 -23.25
CA ALA A 92 -31.95 23.32 -23.72
C ALA A 92 -31.84 24.78 -23.23
N GLU A 93 -30.63 25.24 -22.93
CA GLU A 93 -30.31 26.68 -22.93
C GLU A 93 -28.81 26.93 -23.21
N GLU A 94 -28.57 28.12 -23.77
CA GLU A 94 -27.47 28.54 -24.64
C GLU A 94 -26.09 28.77 -23.97
N LEU A 95 -25.07 28.71 -24.83
CA LEU A 95 -23.64 28.94 -24.57
C LEU A 95 -23.29 30.44 -24.57
N GLY A 96 -22.53 30.86 -23.54
CA GLY A 96 -21.86 32.16 -23.50
C GLY A 96 -20.54 32.13 -22.72
N SER A 97 -19.44 32.26 -23.47
CA SER A 97 -18.11 32.81 -23.12
C SER A 97 -17.19 32.09 -22.09
N GLY A 98 -16.07 31.59 -22.63
CA GLY A 98 -14.69 31.76 -22.11
C GLY A 98 -14.37 31.34 -20.67
N GLY A 99 -14.09 30.05 -20.45
CA GLY A 99 -13.49 29.53 -19.22
C GLY A 99 -12.30 28.60 -19.48
N PRO A 100 -11.38 28.41 -18.51
CA PRO A 100 -10.11 27.68 -18.70
C PRO A 100 -10.30 26.19 -19.02
N CYS A 101 -9.30 25.61 -19.71
CA CYS A 101 -9.24 24.27 -20.33
C CYS A 101 -9.64 23.08 -19.41
N TRP A 102 -9.60 23.29 -18.09
CA TRP A 102 -10.46 22.75 -17.00
C TRP A 102 -11.73 21.98 -17.36
N LEU A 103 -12.48 22.50 -18.33
CA LEU A 103 -13.89 22.22 -18.53
C LEU A 103 -14.19 21.15 -19.57
N GLN A 104 -13.18 20.67 -20.31
CA GLN A 104 -13.36 19.66 -21.35
C GLN A 104 -12.88 18.30 -20.84
N LEU A 105 -13.68 17.69 -19.96
CA LEU A 105 -13.67 16.24 -19.81
C LEU A 105 -14.46 15.69 -21.00
N GLU A 106 -13.78 15.14 -22.00
CA GLU A 106 -14.42 14.49 -23.15
C GLU A 106 -15.43 13.44 -22.67
N GLU A 107 -16.68 13.59 -23.11
CA GLU A 107 -17.71 12.59 -22.97
C GLU A 107 -17.42 11.44 -23.94
N VAL A 108 -17.33 10.22 -23.42
CA VAL A 108 -17.30 9.00 -24.25
C VAL A 108 -18.75 8.69 -24.62
N PRO A 109 -19.13 8.62 -25.91
CA PRO A 109 -20.49 8.28 -26.28
C PRO A 109 -20.76 6.78 -26.01
N GLY A 110 -21.79 6.50 -25.22
CA GLY A 110 -22.26 5.13 -24.98
C GLY A 110 -23.03 4.56 -26.17
N PRO A 111 -22.98 3.25 -26.43
CA PRO A 111 -23.81 2.62 -27.45
C PRO A 111 -25.25 2.38 -26.92
N GLY A 112 -26.24 2.64 -27.77
CA GLY A 112 -27.67 2.46 -27.50
C GLY A 112 -28.14 1.00 -27.40
N PRO A 113 -29.42 0.76 -27.08
CA PRO A 113 -29.89 -0.50 -26.53
C PRO A 113 -30.26 -1.53 -27.61
N LEU A 114 -29.87 -2.79 -27.42
CA LEU A 114 -30.45 -3.94 -28.08
C LEU A 114 -30.89 -4.95 -27.02
N GLY A 115 -32.19 -5.26 -27.03
CA GLY A 115 -32.83 -6.18 -26.10
C GLY A 115 -32.73 -7.66 -26.52
N GLY A 116 -33.16 -8.53 -25.61
CA GLY A 116 -33.41 -9.95 -25.86
C GLY A 116 -32.95 -10.85 -24.72
N GLY A 117 -33.89 -11.35 -23.92
CA GLY A 117 -33.64 -12.22 -22.75
C GLY A 117 -33.36 -13.69 -23.08
N GLY A 118 -32.75 -14.39 -22.11
CA GLY A 118 -32.52 -15.85 -22.09
C GLY A 118 -31.54 -16.26 -20.97
N PRO A 119 -31.63 -17.48 -20.38
CA PRO A 119 -31.61 -17.65 -18.92
C PRO A 119 -30.26 -17.91 -18.25
N LEU A 120 -30.26 -17.58 -16.96
CA LEU A 120 -29.26 -17.77 -15.90
C LEU A 120 -28.52 -19.14 -15.92
N ARG A 121 -27.18 -19.09 -15.82
CA ARG A 121 -26.32 -20.19 -15.35
C ARG A 121 -25.13 -19.67 -14.54
N SER A 122 -24.77 -20.47 -13.54
CA SER A 122 -23.90 -20.19 -12.37
C SER A 122 -22.41 -19.90 -12.68
N PRO A 123 -21.65 -19.25 -11.78
CA PRO A 123 -20.32 -18.72 -12.07
C PRO A 123 -19.21 -19.71 -11.68
N SER A 124 -18.57 -20.32 -12.67
CA SER A 124 -17.30 -21.04 -12.49
C SER A 124 -16.52 -21.10 -13.80
N SER A 125 -15.90 -19.98 -14.18
CA SER A 125 -14.79 -19.93 -15.14
C SER A 125 -14.32 -18.48 -15.25
N TYR A 126 -13.27 -18.12 -14.53
CA TYR A 126 -12.47 -16.96 -14.90
C TYR A 126 -11.67 -17.36 -16.14
N SER A 127 -12.20 -16.99 -17.32
CA SER A 127 -11.41 -16.94 -18.55
C SER A 127 -10.88 -15.52 -18.67
N SER A 128 -9.56 -15.42 -18.81
CA SER A 128 -8.85 -14.21 -19.23
C SER A 128 -9.29 -13.85 -20.64
N ASP A 129 -10.29 -12.99 -20.78
CA ASP A 129 -10.61 -12.32 -22.04
C ASP A 129 -11.27 -10.98 -21.73
N GLU A 130 -10.44 -9.95 -21.55
CA GLU A 130 -10.74 -8.57 -21.98
C GLU A 130 -9.40 -7.88 -22.30
N LEU A 131 -8.80 -8.28 -23.42
CA LEU A 131 -7.76 -7.52 -24.11
C LEU A 131 -8.42 -6.69 -25.21
N SER A 132 -7.94 -5.46 -25.39
CA SER A 132 -8.25 -4.58 -26.51
C SER A 132 -8.22 -5.34 -27.85
N PRO A 133 -9.09 -5.01 -28.83
CA PRO A 133 -9.16 -5.77 -30.07
C PRO A 133 -7.92 -5.45 -30.93
N GLY A 134 -7.01 -6.41 -31.10
CA GLY A 134 -5.94 -6.27 -32.10
C GLY A 134 -4.66 -7.09 -31.98
N GLU A 135 -4.41 -7.91 -30.96
CA GLU A 135 -3.18 -8.72 -30.89
C GLU A 135 -3.43 -10.20 -31.23
N PRO A 136 -2.60 -10.83 -32.08
CA PRO A 136 -2.71 -12.26 -32.37
C PRO A 136 -2.41 -13.08 -31.11
N LEU A 137 -3.18 -14.16 -30.90
CA LEU A 137 -3.05 -15.10 -29.78
C LEU A 137 -1.68 -15.81 -29.82
N THR A 138 -0.65 -15.18 -29.29
CA THR A 138 0.65 -15.80 -29.04
C THR A 138 0.54 -16.60 -27.73
N SER A 139 1.01 -17.85 -27.74
CA SER A 139 1.10 -18.66 -26.52
C SER A 139 1.96 -17.94 -25.48
N PRO A 140 1.60 -17.93 -24.18
CA PRO A 140 2.35 -17.17 -23.19
C PRO A 140 3.80 -17.65 -23.11
N PRO A 141 4.77 -16.80 -22.74
CA PRO A 141 6.21 -17.12 -22.80
C PRO A 141 6.62 -18.38 -22.03
N TRP A 142 5.84 -18.72 -20.99
CA TRP A 142 6.02 -19.90 -20.16
C TRP A 142 5.36 -21.18 -20.71
N ALA A 143 4.40 -21.09 -21.65
CA ALA A 143 3.68 -22.25 -22.19
C ALA A 143 4.59 -23.37 -22.70
N PRO A 144 5.75 -23.10 -23.35
CA PRO A 144 6.61 -24.15 -23.83
C PRO A 144 7.58 -24.70 -22.76
N LEU A 145 7.45 -24.28 -21.49
CA LEU A 145 8.09 -24.97 -20.36
C LEU A 145 7.43 -26.33 -20.06
N GLY A 146 6.30 -26.67 -20.67
CA GLY A 146 5.68 -27.99 -20.57
C GLY A 146 5.08 -28.29 -19.19
N ALA A 147 5.18 -29.54 -18.75
CA ALA A 147 4.56 -30.00 -17.50
C ALA A 147 5.14 -29.29 -16.25
N PRO A 148 4.32 -29.00 -15.23
CA PRO A 148 4.79 -28.33 -14.01
C PRO A 148 5.88 -29.15 -13.32
N GLU A 149 6.84 -28.46 -12.71
CA GLU A 149 8.04 -29.06 -12.09
C GLU A 149 8.14 -28.79 -10.61
N ARG A 150 9.00 -29.55 -9.92
CA ARG A 150 9.38 -29.25 -8.53
C ARG A 150 10.21 -27.96 -8.47
N PRO A 151 10.17 -27.22 -7.35
CA PRO A 151 10.93 -25.97 -7.17
C PRO A 151 12.40 -26.02 -7.58
N GLU A 152 13.11 -27.08 -7.20
CA GLU A 152 14.55 -27.27 -7.43
C GLU A 152 14.88 -27.56 -8.91
N HIS A 153 13.94 -28.15 -9.66
CA HIS A 153 14.16 -28.50 -11.06
C HIS A 153 13.71 -27.40 -12.04
N LEU A 154 12.73 -26.57 -11.64
CA LEU A 154 12.18 -25.53 -12.50
C LEU A 154 13.26 -24.58 -13.03
N LEU A 155 14.22 -24.19 -12.17
CA LEU A 155 15.34 -23.34 -12.58
C LEU A 155 16.17 -24.02 -13.67
N ASN A 156 16.53 -25.30 -13.50
CA ASN A 156 17.28 -26.06 -14.50
C ASN A 156 16.53 -26.12 -15.84
N ARG A 157 15.21 -26.36 -15.82
CA ARG A 157 14.41 -26.36 -17.05
C ARG A 157 14.39 -25.00 -17.74
N VAL A 158 14.29 -23.91 -16.98
CA VAL A 158 14.38 -22.55 -17.52
C VAL A 158 15.76 -22.29 -18.14
N LEU A 159 16.84 -22.71 -17.46
CA LEU A 159 18.20 -22.54 -17.94
C LEU A 159 18.49 -23.38 -19.20
N GLU A 160 18.00 -24.62 -19.28
CA GLU A 160 18.13 -25.46 -20.50
C GLU A 160 17.36 -24.85 -21.68
N ARG A 161 16.20 -24.24 -21.44
CA ARG A 161 15.44 -23.50 -22.47
C ARG A 161 16.22 -22.29 -22.98
N LEU A 162 16.85 -21.54 -22.08
CA LEU A 162 17.67 -20.38 -22.44
C LEU A 162 18.95 -20.83 -23.18
N ALA A 163 19.55 -21.94 -22.77
CA ALA A 163 20.75 -22.51 -23.36
C ALA A 163 20.53 -23.10 -24.77
N GLY A 164 19.35 -23.67 -25.03
CA GLY A 164 18.99 -24.33 -26.29
C GLY A 164 18.82 -23.41 -27.50
N GLY A 165 19.30 -22.16 -27.45
CA GLY A 165 19.32 -21.27 -28.61
C GLY A 165 17.93 -20.83 -29.07
N ALA A 166 16.93 -20.76 -28.18
CA ALA A 166 15.66 -20.07 -28.44
C ALA A 166 15.83 -18.53 -28.52
N THR A 167 16.99 -18.06 -29.00
CA THR A 167 17.40 -16.68 -29.28
C THR A 167 16.74 -16.11 -30.54
N ARG A 168 15.48 -16.48 -30.81
CA ARG A 168 14.68 -15.88 -31.90
C ARG A 168 13.67 -14.83 -31.42
N ASP A 169 13.31 -14.82 -30.14
CA ASP A 169 12.49 -13.76 -29.53
C ASP A 169 13.10 -13.31 -28.19
N SER A 170 13.98 -12.30 -28.21
CA SER A 170 14.58 -11.69 -27.01
C SER A 170 13.51 -11.34 -25.98
N ALA A 171 12.38 -10.77 -26.43
CA ALA A 171 11.30 -10.31 -25.56
C ALA A 171 10.63 -11.44 -24.75
N ALA A 172 10.47 -12.64 -25.33
CA ALA A 172 9.86 -13.77 -24.63
C ALA A 172 10.80 -14.33 -23.55
N SER A 173 12.09 -14.36 -23.83
CA SER A 173 13.13 -14.75 -22.87
C SER A 173 13.23 -13.74 -21.72
N ASP A 174 13.19 -12.45 -22.02
CA ASP A 174 13.21 -11.39 -21.01
C ASP A 174 12.00 -11.48 -20.07
N ILE A 175 10.80 -11.71 -20.60
CA ILE A 175 9.59 -11.92 -19.78
C ILE A 175 9.74 -13.15 -18.89
N LEU A 176 10.27 -14.26 -19.42
CA LEU A 176 10.47 -15.47 -18.63
C LEU A 176 11.51 -15.26 -17.51
N LEU A 177 12.62 -14.57 -17.80
CA LEU A 177 13.61 -14.19 -16.80
C LEU A 177 12.97 -13.32 -15.71
N ASP A 178 12.22 -12.30 -16.09
CA ASP A 178 11.46 -11.43 -15.19
C ASP A 178 10.51 -12.26 -14.31
N ASP A 179 9.71 -13.14 -14.92
CA ASP A 179 8.73 -13.94 -14.20
C ASP A 179 9.39 -14.79 -13.11
N ILE A 180 10.51 -15.44 -13.44
CA ILE A 180 11.25 -16.27 -12.49
C ILE A 180 11.93 -15.42 -11.42
N VAL A 181 12.69 -14.38 -11.79
CA VAL A 181 13.45 -13.57 -10.84
C VAL A 181 12.53 -12.82 -9.87
N LEU A 182 11.41 -12.27 -10.36
CA LEU A 182 10.45 -11.53 -9.53
C LEU A 182 9.67 -12.43 -8.55
N THR A 183 9.60 -13.74 -8.81
CA THR A 183 8.72 -14.63 -8.05
C THR A 183 9.40 -15.85 -7.44
N HIS A 184 10.71 -16.03 -7.63
CA HIS A 184 11.42 -17.20 -7.11
C HIS A 184 11.24 -17.37 -5.61
N SER A 185 11.26 -16.28 -4.83
CA SER A 185 11.06 -16.31 -3.37
C SER A 185 9.76 -17.00 -2.93
N LEU A 186 8.75 -17.08 -3.82
CA LEU A 186 7.48 -17.75 -3.55
C LEU A 186 7.56 -19.28 -3.55
N PHE A 187 8.57 -19.86 -4.20
CA PHE A 187 8.74 -21.31 -4.33
C PHE A 187 10.14 -21.81 -3.96
N LEU A 188 11.15 -20.95 -4.00
CA LEU A 188 12.55 -21.25 -3.70
C LEU A 188 13.23 -20.02 -3.04
N PRO A 189 13.69 -20.13 -1.78
CA PRO A 189 14.39 -19.03 -1.11
C PRO A 189 15.61 -18.54 -1.89
N THR A 190 15.93 -17.25 -1.77
CA THR A 190 16.99 -16.57 -2.53
C THR A 190 18.34 -17.29 -2.46
N GLU A 191 18.78 -17.69 -1.26
CA GLU A 191 20.05 -18.43 -1.11
C GLU A 191 20.03 -19.77 -1.87
N LYS A 192 18.92 -20.52 -1.80
CA LYS A 192 18.79 -21.79 -2.52
C LYS A 192 18.73 -21.57 -4.02
N PHE A 193 18.02 -20.54 -4.49
CA PHE A 193 17.97 -20.18 -5.90
C PHE A 193 19.37 -19.90 -6.46
N LEU A 194 20.18 -19.13 -5.72
CA LEU A 194 21.57 -18.85 -6.10
C LEU A 194 22.47 -20.08 -6.00
N GLN A 195 22.27 -20.95 -5.01
CA GLN A 195 23.00 -22.22 -4.89
C GLN A 195 22.72 -23.15 -6.08
N GLU A 196 21.48 -23.27 -6.53
CA GLU A 196 21.13 -24.06 -7.71
C GLU A 196 21.76 -23.47 -8.98
N LEU A 197 21.74 -22.14 -9.12
CA LEU A 197 22.42 -21.44 -10.22
C LEU A 197 23.94 -21.72 -10.21
N HIS A 198 24.57 -21.67 -9.04
CA HIS A 198 25.97 -22.03 -8.85
C HIS A 198 26.26 -23.49 -9.23
N GLN A 199 25.45 -24.44 -8.75
CA GLN A 199 25.60 -25.86 -9.08
C GLN A 199 25.47 -26.11 -10.58
N TYR A 200 24.49 -25.47 -11.24
CA TYR A 200 24.29 -25.58 -12.68
C TYR A 200 25.49 -25.04 -13.47
N PHE A 201 26.05 -23.89 -13.07
CA PHE A 201 27.23 -23.32 -13.72
C PHE A 201 28.46 -24.25 -13.62
N VAL A 202 28.71 -24.80 -12.44
CA VAL A 202 29.82 -25.74 -12.20
C VAL A 202 29.64 -27.01 -13.02
N TRP A 203 28.42 -27.57 -13.04
CA TRP A 203 28.10 -28.76 -13.83
C TRP A 203 28.33 -28.53 -15.33
N ALA A 204 27.90 -27.36 -15.86
CA ALA A 204 28.14 -26.99 -17.26
C ALA A 204 29.64 -26.89 -17.61
N GLY A 205 30.50 -26.59 -16.62
CA GLY A 205 31.96 -26.60 -16.79
C GLY A 205 32.57 -27.96 -17.11
N GLY A 206 31.87 -29.06 -16.80
CA GLY A 206 32.29 -30.42 -17.14
C GLY A 206 32.00 -30.85 -18.58
N MET A 207 31.31 -30.01 -19.37
CA MET A 207 30.95 -30.29 -20.76
C MET A 207 31.73 -29.35 -21.70
N GLU A 208 32.66 -29.91 -22.48
CA GLU A 208 33.41 -29.15 -23.49
C GLU A 208 32.56 -28.92 -24.75
N GLY A 209 32.66 -27.73 -25.35
CA GLY A 209 32.03 -27.40 -26.63
C GLY A 209 30.85 -26.40 -26.55
N PRO A 210 30.11 -26.22 -27.66
CA PRO A 210 29.08 -25.19 -27.79
C PRO A 210 27.88 -25.37 -26.84
N GLU A 211 27.57 -26.62 -26.46
CA GLU A 211 26.50 -26.91 -25.50
C GLU A 211 26.85 -26.43 -24.08
N GLY A 212 28.11 -26.62 -23.64
CA GLY A 212 28.60 -26.11 -22.36
C GLY A 212 28.59 -24.59 -22.31
N LEU A 213 28.98 -23.93 -23.41
CA LEU A 213 28.93 -22.47 -23.53
C LEU A 213 27.50 -21.93 -23.44
N GLY A 214 26.54 -22.51 -24.16
CA GLY A 214 25.13 -22.06 -24.11
C GLY A 214 24.53 -22.14 -22.70
N ARG A 215 24.87 -23.18 -21.93
CA ARG A 215 24.45 -23.31 -20.53
C ARG A 215 25.07 -22.25 -19.62
N LYS A 216 26.36 -21.94 -19.81
CA LYS A 216 27.03 -20.87 -19.07
C LYS A 216 26.45 -19.49 -19.39
N GLN A 217 26.13 -19.23 -20.66
CA GLN A 217 25.44 -18.00 -21.10
C GLN A 217 24.06 -17.87 -20.47
N ALA A 218 23.26 -18.95 -20.44
CA ALA A 218 21.96 -18.95 -19.77
C ALA A 218 22.06 -18.63 -18.27
N CYS A 219 23.03 -19.24 -17.59
CA CYS A 219 23.30 -18.97 -16.18
C CYS A 219 23.71 -17.51 -15.95
N LEU A 220 24.58 -16.97 -16.79
CA LEU A 220 25.03 -15.58 -16.74
C LEU A 220 23.87 -14.61 -17.00
N ALA A 221 23.01 -14.88 -17.99
CA ALA A 221 21.82 -14.09 -18.27
C ALA A 221 20.86 -14.05 -17.06
N MET A 222 20.61 -15.20 -16.41
CA MET A 222 19.81 -15.27 -15.19
C MET A 222 20.44 -14.48 -14.04
N LEU A 223 21.75 -14.62 -13.83
CA LEU A 223 22.47 -13.90 -12.78
C LEU A 223 22.45 -12.38 -13.01
N LEU A 224 22.71 -11.93 -14.24
CA LEU A 224 22.65 -10.51 -14.61
C LEU A 224 21.26 -9.93 -14.36
N HIS A 225 20.21 -10.65 -14.78
CA HIS A 225 18.83 -10.23 -14.57
C HIS A 225 18.45 -10.19 -13.08
N PHE A 226 18.91 -11.17 -12.30
CA PHE A 226 18.75 -11.20 -10.85
C PHE A 226 19.42 -10.00 -10.17
N LEU A 227 20.67 -9.69 -10.52
CA LEU A 227 21.42 -8.57 -9.94
C LEU A 227 20.80 -7.21 -10.30
N ASP A 228 20.36 -7.04 -11.56
CA ASP A 228 19.69 -5.82 -12.02
C ASP A 228 18.33 -5.60 -11.35
N THR A 229 17.63 -6.70 -11.02
CA THR A 229 16.34 -6.66 -10.30
C THR A 229 16.52 -6.37 -8.82
N TYR A 230 17.46 -7.03 -8.13
CA TYR A 230 17.59 -6.90 -6.67
C TYR A 230 18.38 -5.66 -6.24
N GLN A 231 19.37 -5.23 -7.03
CA GLN A 231 20.18 -4.04 -6.79
C GLN A 231 20.65 -3.91 -5.32
N GLY A 232 20.40 -2.76 -4.69
CA GLY A 232 20.78 -2.48 -3.31
C GLY A 232 20.03 -3.28 -2.23
N LEU A 233 19.11 -4.19 -2.57
CA LEU A 233 18.54 -5.12 -1.59
C LEU A 233 19.56 -6.20 -1.18
N LEU A 234 20.48 -6.57 -2.08
CA LEU A 234 21.49 -7.60 -1.80
C LEU A 234 22.51 -7.19 -0.73
N GLN A 235 22.60 -5.91 -0.41
CA GLN A 235 23.43 -5.41 0.68
C GLN A 235 22.95 -5.92 2.06
N GLU A 236 21.70 -6.38 2.16
CA GLU A 236 21.12 -6.88 3.40
C GLU A 236 21.15 -8.43 3.48
N GLU A 237 21.57 -9.10 2.41
CA GLU A 237 21.55 -10.55 2.23
C GLU A 237 22.97 -11.13 2.16
N GLU A 238 23.64 -11.27 3.32
CA GLU A 238 25.03 -11.73 3.39
C GLU A 238 25.25 -13.11 2.74
N GLY A 239 24.29 -14.02 2.90
CA GLY A 239 24.35 -15.36 2.31
C GLY A 239 24.32 -15.34 0.78
N ALA A 240 23.40 -14.57 0.19
CA ALA A 240 23.32 -14.35 -1.24
C ALA A 240 24.63 -13.73 -1.77
N GLY A 241 25.16 -12.74 -1.06
CA GLY A 241 26.41 -12.06 -1.42
C GLY A 241 27.61 -13.00 -1.53
N ARG A 242 27.74 -13.99 -0.64
CA ARG A 242 28.81 -15.00 -0.71
C ARG A 242 28.70 -15.86 -1.97
N ILE A 243 27.51 -16.38 -2.27
CA ILE A 243 27.28 -17.24 -3.44
C ILE A 243 27.51 -16.48 -4.75
N ILE A 244 27.07 -15.21 -4.81
CA ILE A 244 27.30 -14.34 -5.97
C ILE A 244 28.79 -14.10 -6.21
N LYS A 245 29.58 -13.89 -5.15
CA LYS A 245 31.05 -13.74 -5.27
C LYS A 245 31.70 -15.00 -5.84
N ASP A 246 31.31 -16.17 -5.35
CA ASP A 246 31.85 -17.44 -5.82
C ASP A 246 31.51 -17.65 -7.31
N LEU A 247 30.25 -17.42 -7.69
CA LEU A 247 29.80 -17.44 -9.09
C LEU A 247 30.59 -16.46 -9.96
N TYR A 248 30.76 -15.22 -9.50
CA TYR A 248 31.52 -14.19 -10.20
C TYR A 248 32.96 -14.64 -10.49
N LEU A 249 33.67 -15.17 -9.49
CA LEU A 249 35.05 -15.66 -9.67
C LEU A 249 35.14 -16.81 -10.66
N LEU A 250 34.17 -17.73 -10.65
CA LEU A 250 34.09 -18.82 -11.62
C LEU A 250 33.87 -18.31 -13.06
N ILE A 251 32.95 -17.35 -13.23
CA ILE A 251 32.65 -16.74 -14.54
C ILE A 251 33.85 -15.98 -15.08
N MET A 252 34.51 -15.16 -14.25
CA MET A 252 35.74 -14.43 -14.63
C MET A 252 36.86 -15.37 -15.06
N LYS A 253 37.00 -16.53 -14.40
CA LYS A 253 37.99 -17.55 -14.79
C LYS A 253 37.69 -18.11 -16.18
N ASP A 254 36.43 -18.37 -16.47
CA ASP A 254 35.98 -18.94 -17.74
C ASP A 254 35.95 -17.93 -18.90
N GLU A 255 35.94 -16.62 -18.63
CA GLU A 255 36.09 -15.57 -19.65
C GLU A 255 37.36 -15.79 -20.50
N SER A 256 38.44 -16.25 -19.86
CA SER A 256 39.70 -16.57 -20.54
C SER A 256 39.57 -17.74 -21.54
N LEU A 257 38.57 -18.61 -21.34
CA LEU A 257 38.29 -19.78 -22.17
C LEU A 257 37.26 -19.48 -23.27
N TYR A 258 36.34 -18.55 -23.02
CA TYR A 258 35.22 -18.23 -23.91
C TYR A 258 35.12 -16.72 -24.16
N GLN A 259 35.65 -16.26 -25.30
CA GLN A 259 35.61 -14.83 -25.67
C GLN A 259 34.20 -14.27 -25.80
N ASP A 260 33.22 -15.10 -26.14
CA ASP A 260 31.80 -14.72 -26.29
C ASP A 260 31.14 -14.31 -24.97
N LEU A 261 31.76 -14.58 -23.82
CA LEU A 261 31.26 -14.16 -22.50
C LEU A 261 31.73 -12.76 -22.08
N ARG A 262 32.65 -12.15 -22.82
CA ARG A 262 33.39 -10.95 -22.38
C ARG A 262 32.49 -9.75 -22.09
N GLU A 263 31.50 -9.47 -22.94
CA GLU A 263 30.59 -8.33 -22.75
C GLU A 263 29.71 -8.50 -21.51
N ASP A 264 29.07 -9.66 -21.38
CA ASP A 264 28.22 -9.98 -20.23
C ASP A 264 29.02 -10.06 -18.92
N THR A 265 30.28 -10.51 -19.00
CA THR A 265 31.19 -10.54 -17.84
C THR A 265 31.59 -9.13 -17.40
N LEU A 266 31.81 -8.20 -18.33
CA LEU A 266 32.02 -6.78 -18.01
C LEU A 266 30.80 -6.18 -17.31
N ARG A 267 29.59 -6.50 -17.79
CA ARG A 267 28.34 -6.06 -17.16
C ARG A 267 28.18 -6.67 -15.76
N LEU A 268 28.51 -7.95 -15.59
CA LEU A 268 28.50 -8.63 -14.30
C LEU A 268 29.43 -7.93 -13.31
N HIS A 269 30.65 -7.60 -13.74
CA HIS A 269 31.62 -6.88 -12.93
C HIS A 269 31.05 -5.53 -12.43
N GLN A 270 30.46 -4.73 -13.34
CA GLN A 270 29.83 -3.45 -12.98
C GLN A 270 28.69 -3.60 -11.97
N LEU A 271 27.83 -4.61 -12.14
CA LEU A 271 26.71 -4.87 -11.22
C LEU A 271 27.20 -5.34 -9.85
N VAL A 272 28.16 -6.25 -9.79
CA VAL A 272 28.74 -6.76 -8.54
C VAL A 272 29.45 -5.64 -7.76
N GLU A 273 30.17 -4.75 -8.45
CA GLU A 273 30.76 -3.55 -7.84
C GLU A 273 29.69 -2.59 -7.28
N THR A 274 28.62 -2.35 -8.03
CA THR A 274 27.54 -1.43 -7.62
C THR A 274 26.77 -1.94 -6.40
N VAL A 275 26.62 -3.25 -6.26
CA VAL A 275 25.97 -3.88 -5.10
C VAL A 275 26.83 -3.77 -3.83
N GLU A 276 28.07 -3.29 -3.92
CA GLU A 276 29.03 -3.20 -2.80
C GLU A 276 29.10 -4.51 -2.00
N LEU A 277 29.26 -5.65 -2.70
CA LEU A 277 29.69 -6.89 -2.07
C LEU A 277 31.15 -6.76 -1.59
N LYS A 278 31.47 -5.74 -0.79
CA LYS A 278 32.83 -5.43 -0.31
C LYS A 278 33.38 -6.66 0.39
N ILE A 279 34.62 -7.01 0.06
CA ILE A 279 35.46 -7.84 0.93
C ILE A 279 35.67 -6.98 2.18
N PRO A 280 35.49 -7.50 3.41
CA PRO A 280 35.78 -6.71 4.60
C PRO A 280 37.28 -6.44 4.63
N GLU A 281 37.72 -5.30 4.10
CA GLU A 281 38.91 -4.65 4.60
C GLU A 281 38.48 -3.87 5.83
N GLU A 282 39.14 -4.15 6.96
CA GLU A 282 39.02 -3.41 8.22
C GLU A 282 39.36 -1.93 8.00
N SER A 283 38.41 -1.17 7.48
CA SER A 283 38.46 0.28 7.48
C SER A 283 37.06 0.79 7.80
N GLN A 284 37.03 1.75 8.72
CA GLN A 284 35.91 2.20 9.52
C GLN A 284 34.56 2.18 8.79
N PRO A 285 33.46 1.74 9.46
CA PRO A 285 32.14 1.78 8.84
C PRO A 285 31.88 3.22 8.40
N PRO A 286 31.51 3.46 7.12
CA PRO A 286 31.13 4.80 6.69
C PRO A 286 30.08 5.29 7.68
N SER A 287 30.26 6.49 8.23
CA SER A 287 29.30 7.13 9.13
C SER A 287 27.91 7.06 8.49
N LYS A 288 27.11 6.04 8.83
CA LYS A 288 25.78 5.86 8.27
C LYS A 288 24.96 7.05 8.74
N GLN A 289 24.60 7.92 7.81
CA GLN A 289 23.81 9.10 8.11
C GLN A 289 22.47 8.65 8.66
N VAL A 290 22.12 9.08 9.88
CA VAL A 290 20.84 8.71 10.49
C VAL A 290 19.70 9.28 9.66
N LYS A 291 18.85 8.40 9.14
CA LYS A 291 17.71 8.80 8.31
C LYS A 291 16.54 9.17 9.22
N PRO A 292 15.99 10.39 9.12
CA PRO A 292 14.83 10.76 9.91
C PRO A 292 13.61 10.01 9.38
N LEU A 293 13.03 9.16 10.23
CA LEU A 293 11.73 8.55 9.92
C LEU A 293 10.68 9.66 9.94
N PHE A 294 10.04 9.87 8.80
CA PHE A 294 9.23 11.03 8.42
C PHE A 294 8.20 11.50 9.47
N ARG A 295 7.74 10.59 10.34
CA ARG A 295 6.63 10.81 11.28
C ARG A 295 7.08 11.09 12.71
N HIS A 296 8.17 10.48 13.16
CA HIS A 296 8.59 10.52 14.56
C HIS A 296 9.57 11.68 14.85
N PHE A 297 10.17 12.26 13.81
CA PHE A 297 11.10 13.39 13.92
C PHE A 297 10.81 14.47 12.88
N ARG A 298 9.90 15.40 13.23
CA ARG A 298 9.60 16.59 12.42
C ARG A 298 10.74 17.62 12.56
N ARG A 299 11.85 17.42 11.84
CA ARG A 299 12.85 18.49 11.62
C ARG A 299 12.52 19.22 10.32
N ILE A 300 12.37 20.54 10.40
CA ILE A 300 11.99 21.41 9.26
C ILE A 300 12.96 21.24 8.10
N ASP A 301 14.27 21.17 8.36
CA ASP A 301 15.28 21.02 7.29
C ASP A 301 15.19 19.68 6.56
N SER A 302 14.69 18.63 7.23
CA SER A 302 14.56 17.30 6.63
C SER A 302 13.36 17.18 5.70
N CYS A 303 12.30 17.95 5.89
CA CYS A 303 11.10 17.79 5.07
C CYS A 303 11.31 18.25 3.63
N LEU A 304 12.22 19.19 3.38
CA LEU A 304 12.50 19.71 2.04
C LEU A 304 13.41 18.79 1.20
N GLN A 305 14.10 17.84 1.83
CA GLN A 305 15.01 16.90 1.18
C GLN A 305 14.25 15.88 0.33
N THR A 306 14.78 15.55 -0.85
CA THR A 306 14.27 14.48 -1.70
C THR A 306 14.31 13.14 -0.96
N ARG A 307 13.24 12.35 -1.06
CA ARG A 307 13.21 11.03 -0.39
C ARG A 307 14.19 10.06 -1.04
N VAL A 308 14.83 9.28 -0.18
CA VAL A 308 15.69 8.15 -0.53
C VAL A 308 15.07 6.90 0.09
N ALA A 309 15.18 5.76 -0.59
CA ALA A 309 14.64 4.51 -0.10
C ALA A 309 15.23 4.14 1.27
N PHE A 310 14.37 3.64 2.13
CA PHE A 310 14.75 3.00 3.37
C PHE A 310 15.19 1.55 3.12
N ARG A 311 16.11 1.11 3.97
CA ARG A 311 16.68 -0.23 4.08
C ARG A 311 16.63 -0.66 5.54
N GLY A 312 16.53 -1.95 5.82
CA GLY A 312 16.44 -2.46 7.19
C GLY A 312 17.65 -2.04 8.05
N SER A 313 18.81 -1.99 7.43
CA SER A 313 20.09 -1.59 8.03
C SER A 313 20.26 -0.09 8.25
N ASP A 314 19.32 0.75 7.80
CA ASP A 314 19.32 2.19 8.07
C ASP A 314 19.10 2.44 9.55
N GLU A 315 19.84 3.40 10.09
CA GLU A 315 19.65 3.83 11.47
C GLU A 315 18.69 5.02 11.54
N ILE A 316 17.84 4.98 12.55
CA ILE A 316 16.86 6.01 12.87
C ILE A 316 17.01 6.43 14.33
N PHE A 317 16.61 7.66 14.64
CA PHE A 317 16.25 8.01 16.00
C PHE A 317 14.76 7.66 16.22
N CYS A 318 14.44 7.12 17.39
CA CYS A 318 13.07 6.84 17.81
C CYS A 318 12.84 7.35 19.24
N ARG A 319 11.69 7.98 19.49
CA ARG A 319 11.22 8.26 20.85
C ARG A 319 10.40 7.07 21.33
N VAL A 320 10.74 6.54 22.50
CA VAL A 320 9.96 5.52 23.19
C VAL A 320 9.47 6.13 24.51
N TYR A 321 8.16 6.20 24.65
CA TYR A 321 7.47 6.87 25.74
C TYR A 321 7.28 5.93 26.93
N MET A 322 7.16 6.51 28.12
CA MET A 322 6.84 5.82 29.36
C MET A 322 5.38 6.11 29.74
N PRO A 323 4.79 5.38 30.72
CA PRO A 323 3.40 5.62 31.14
C PRO A 323 3.09 7.05 31.61
N ASP A 324 4.11 7.77 32.10
CA ASP A 324 4.02 9.18 32.54
C ASP A 324 4.24 10.19 31.38
N HIS A 325 4.30 9.70 30.14
CA HIS A 325 4.56 10.47 28.91
C HIS A 325 5.96 11.10 28.81
N SER A 326 6.86 10.81 29.75
CA SER A 326 8.29 11.01 29.53
C SER A 326 8.77 10.09 28.40
N TYR A 327 9.90 10.40 27.76
CA TYR A 327 10.44 9.56 26.70
C TYR A 327 11.96 9.48 26.73
N VAL A 328 12.48 8.36 26.22
CA VAL A 328 13.88 8.20 25.86
C VAL A 328 14.02 8.24 24.34
N THR A 329 15.10 8.84 23.86
CA THR A 329 15.46 8.77 22.43
C THR A 329 16.52 7.71 22.23
N ILE A 330 16.20 6.67 21.46
CA ILE A 330 17.14 5.60 21.09
C ILE A 330 17.61 5.80 19.64
N ARG A 331 18.84 5.35 19.36
CA ARG A 331 19.33 5.12 17.99
C ARG A 331 19.14 3.64 17.71
N SER A 332 18.36 3.31 16.70
CA SER A 332 18.00 1.92 16.36
C SER A 332 18.10 1.71 14.86
N ARG A 333 18.39 0.48 14.44
CA ARG A 333 18.17 0.06 13.04
C ARG A 333 16.68 -0.01 12.76
N LEU A 334 16.28 0.23 11.52
CA LEU A 334 14.90 0.08 11.10
C LEU A 334 14.42 -1.37 11.23
N SER A 335 15.31 -2.35 11.00
CA SER A 335 15.04 -3.78 11.15
C SER A 335 15.21 -4.34 12.56
N ALA A 336 15.46 -3.50 13.57
CA ALA A 336 15.66 -3.97 14.93
C ALA A 336 14.44 -4.75 15.45
N SER A 337 14.72 -5.80 16.23
CA SER A 337 13.68 -6.54 16.93
C SER A 337 13.15 -5.75 18.12
N VAL A 338 11.94 -6.08 18.58
CA VAL A 338 11.37 -5.51 19.81
C VAL A 338 12.29 -5.76 21.01
N GLN A 339 12.97 -6.92 21.05
CA GLN A 339 13.96 -7.20 22.08
C GLN A 339 15.15 -6.24 22.03
N ASP A 340 15.69 -5.93 20.84
CA ASP A 340 16.79 -4.98 20.68
C ASP A 340 16.38 -3.55 21.08
N ILE A 341 15.14 -3.17 20.72
CA ILE A 341 14.54 -1.89 21.09
C ILE A 341 14.44 -1.78 22.61
N LEU A 342 13.89 -2.79 23.29
CA LEU A 342 13.76 -2.81 24.74
C LEU A 342 15.12 -2.85 25.44
N GLY A 343 16.11 -3.53 24.88
CA GLY A 343 17.50 -3.49 25.34
C GLY A 343 18.06 -2.07 25.31
N SER A 344 17.90 -1.37 24.19
CA SER A 344 18.35 0.02 24.02
C SER A 344 17.64 0.99 24.97
N VAL A 345 16.34 0.79 25.20
CA VAL A 345 15.56 1.58 26.17
C VAL A 345 16.06 1.33 27.59
N THR A 346 16.26 0.06 27.96
CA THR A 346 16.72 -0.33 29.30
C THR A 346 18.10 0.25 29.61
N GLU A 347 19.03 0.15 28.66
CA GLU A 347 20.36 0.76 28.77
C GLU A 347 20.25 2.28 29.04
N LYS A 348 19.44 3.00 28.27
CA LYS A 348 19.24 4.44 28.45
C LYS A 348 18.59 4.81 29.78
N LEU A 349 17.68 3.98 30.29
CA LEU A 349 17.04 4.19 31.59
C LEU A 349 18.02 3.94 32.75
N GLN A 350 18.95 2.98 32.63
CA GLN A 350 19.95 2.69 33.67
C GLN A 350 21.00 3.80 33.87
N TYR A 351 21.25 4.61 32.83
CA TYR A 351 22.08 5.82 32.96
C TYR A 351 21.37 6.96 33.71
N SER A 352 20.07 6.86 33.96
CA SER A 352 19.32 7.79 34.81
C SER A 352 19.43 7.31 36.26
N GLU A 353 20.15 8.04 37.11
CA GLU A 353 20.47 7.67 38.49
C GLU A 353 19.23 7.21 39.28
N GLU A 354 19.16 5.91 39.61
CA GLU A 354 18.54 5.27 40.80
C GLU A 354 18.66 3.73 40.65
N PRO A 355 19.70 3.09 41.20
CA PRO A 355 19.86 1.64 41.15
C PRO A 355 19.05 0.98 42.27
N ALA A 356 17.74 0.86 42.10
CA ALA A 356 16.92 0.09 43.04
C ALA A 356 15.67 -0.51 42.37
N GLY A 357 15.72 -1.81 42.07
CA GLY A 357 14.55 -2.69 42.17
C GLY A 357 13.69 -2.97 40.93
N ARG A 358 14.05 -2.56 39.71
CA ARG A 358 13.27 -2.94 38.50
C ARG A 358 13.71 -4.30 37.94
N GLU A 359 13.29 -5.37 38.60
CA GLU A 359 13.27 -6.73 38.01
C GLU A 359 12.03 -6.95 37.11
N ASP A 360 11.24 -5.91 36.85
CA ASP A 360 10.05 -6.04 35.99
C ASP A 360 10.45 -5.94 34.52
N SER A 361 10.25 -7.04 33.77
CA SER A 361 10.54 -7.05 32.33
C SER A 361 9.66 -6.02 31.62
N LEU A 362 10.29 -5.01 31.00
CA LEU A 362 9.60 -4.06 30.15
C LEU A 362 8.97 -4.78 28.95
N ILE A 363 7.80 -4.30 28.54
CA ILE A 363 7.09 -4.69 27.32
C ILE A 363 6.95 -3.47 26.41
N LEU A 364 6.96 -3.70 25.10
CA LEU A 364 6.77 -2.65 24.10
C LEU A 364 5.33 -2.66 23.58
N VAL A 365 4.71 -1.48 23.54
CA VAL A 365 3.31 -1.30 23.18
C VAL A 365 3.18 -0.17 22.18
N ALA A 366 2.51 -0.40 21.05
CA ALA A 366 2.07 0.69 20.18
C ALA A 366 0.71 1.21 20.68
N VAL A 367 0.59 2.52 20.88
CA VAL A 367 -0.65 3.18 21.32
C VAL A 367 -1.09 4.16 20.24
N ALA A 368 -2.28 3.97 19.69
CA ALA A 368 -2.89 4.84 18.70
C ALA A 368 -3.58 6.04 19.34
N SER A 369 -3.81 7.11 18.57
CA SER A 369 -4.58 8.30 18.98
C SER A 369 -6.01 8.01 19.44
N SER A 370 -6.57 6.86 19.05
CA SER A 370 -7.88 6.38 19.50
C SER A 370 -7.88 5.80 20.92
N GLY A 371 -6.72 5.62 21.55
CA GLY A 371 -6.60 4.86 22.81
C GLY A 371 -6.35 3.37 22.61
N GLU A 372 -6.39 2.89 21.37
CA GLU A 372 -6.15 1.49 21.06
C GLU A 372 -4.69 1.10 21.28
N LYS A 373 -4.48 -0.07 21.90
CA LYS A 373 -3.16 -0.56 22.33
C LYS A 373 -2.84 -1.88 21.65
N VAL A 374 -1.60 -2.01 21.19
CA VAL A 374 -1.08 -3.22 20.56
C VAL A 374 0.20 -3.63 21.25
N LEU A 375 0.15 -4.78 21.94
CA LEU A 375 1.33 -5.39 22.53
C LEU A 375 2.20 -6.02 21.44
N LEU A 376 3.46 -5.59 21.34
CA LEU A 376 4.42 -6.10 20.36
C LEU A 376 5.21 -7.27 20.97
N GLN A 377 5.39 -8.34 20.21
CA GLN A 377 6.10 -9.53 20.69
C GLN A 377 7.62 -9.30 20.62
N PRO A 378 8.44 -9.84 21.55
CA PRO A 378 9.89 -9.68 21.54
C PRO A 378 10.57 -10.11 20.23
N THR A 379 10.00 -11.11 19.54
CA THR A 379 10.50 -11.65 18.27
C THR A 379 10.06 -10.87 17.04
N GLU A 380 9.16 -9.89 17.19
CA GLU A 380 8.76 -9.03 16.07
C GLU A 380 9.86 -8.03 15.74
N ASP A 381 10.00 -7.76 14.45
CA ASP A 381 11.01 -6.92 13.80
C ASP A 381 10.35 -5.80 13.01
N CYS A 382 11.12 -4.79 12.63
CA CYS A 382 10.68 -3.72 11.73
C CYS A 382 9.43 -2.94 12.22
N VAL A 383 9.17 -2.89 13.53
CA VAL A 383 7.89 -2.38 14.07
C VAL A 383 7.65 -0.89 13.80
N PHE A 384 8.72 -0.10 13.58
CA PHE A 384 8.63 1.34 13.35
C PHE A 384 7.87 1.72 12.07
N THR A 385 7.95 0.90 11.03
CA THR A 385 7.36 1.20 9.71
C THR A 385 5.86 1.03 9.72
N THR A 386 5.33 0.20 10.63
CA THR A 386 3.91 -0.15 10.69
C THR A 386 3.07 0.71 11.63
N LEU A 387 3.69 1.64 12.36
CA LEU A 387 2.97 2.53 13.26
C LEU A 387 1.97 3.41 12.49
N GLY A 388 0.75 3.52 13.03
CA GLY A 388 -0.26 4.45 12.52
C GLY A 388 0.22 5.91 12.55
N ILE A 389 -0.52 6.81 11.87
CA ILE A 389 -0.09 8.20 11.62
C ILE A 389 0.28 8.92 12.93
N ASN A 390 -0.61 8.86 13.93
CA ASN A 390 -0.36 9.40 15.27
C ASN A 390 -0.29 8.28 16.32
N SER A 391 0.42 7.20 15.99
CA SER A 391 0.68 6.11 16.93
C SER A 391 2.09 6.24 17.51
N HIS A 392 2.23 5.96 18.80
CA HIS A 392 3.51 6.10 19.50
C HIS A 392 3.89 4.79 20.20
N LEU A 393 5.20 4.54 20.31
CA LEU A 393 5.74 3.40 21.04
C LEU A 393 5.89 3.75 22.52
N PHE A 394 5.41 2.87 23.38
CA PHE A 394 5.54 2.93 24.83
C PHE A 394 6.32 1.72 25.33
N ALA A 395 7.23 1.95 26.28
CA ALA A 395 7.82 0.91 27.11
C ALA A 395 7.20 1.01 28.51
N CYS A 396 6.67 -0.10 28.99
CA CYS A 396 5.99 -0.14 30.29
C CYS A 396 6.12 -1.53 30.93
N THR A 397 5.75 -1.64 32.21
CA THR A 397 5.59 -2.94 32.87
C THR A 397 4.23 -3.53 32.54
N ARG A 398 4.04 -4.85 32.75
CA ARG A 398 2.75 -5.50 32.52
C ARG A 398 1.61 -4.89 33.34
N ASP A 399 1.92 -4.43 34.56
CA ASP A 399 0.93 -3.85 35.46
C ASP A 399 0.45 -2.47 35.00
N SER A 400 1.28 -1.72 34.27
CA SER A 400 0.95 -0.39 33.75
C SER A 400 0.34 -0.39 32.36
N TYR A 401 0.25 -1.55 31.68
CA TYR A 401 -0.31 -1.70 30.34
C TYR A 401 -1.72 -1.11 30.20
N GLU A 402 -2.61 -1.48 31.12
CA GLU A 402 -4.02 -1.04 31.10
C GLU A 402 -4.16 0.47 31.39
N ALA A 403 -3.20 1.07 32.09
CA ALA A 403 -3.18 2.50 32.41
C ALA A 403 -2.57 3.39 31.31
N LEU A 404 -1.94 2.81 30.27
CA LEU A 404 -1.40 3.59 29.15
C LEU A 404 -2.49 4.45 28.51
N MET A 405 -2.15 5.71 28.24
CA MET A 405 -3.00 6.66 27.54
C MET A 405 -2.26 7.20 26.31
N PRO A 406 -2.97 7.51 25.22
CA PRO A 406 -2.38 8.25 24.10
C PRO A 406 -1.70 9.52 24.60
N LEU A 407 -0.69 9.97 23.86
CA LEU A 407 -0.13 11.29 24.10
C LEU A 407 -1.23 12.35 23.90
N PRO A 408 -1.23 13.45 24.69
CA PRO A 408 -2.13 14.57 24.46
C PRO A 408 -2.03 15.01 23.00
N GLU A 409 -3.16 15.39 22.42
CA GLU A 409 -3.26 15.78 21.01
C GLU A 409 -2.20 16.84 20.68
N GLU A 410 -1.21 16.46 19.86
CA GLU A 410 -0.18 17.40 19.39
C GLU A 410 -0.77 18.47 18.46
N ILE A 411 -1.95 18.21 17.89
CA ILE A 411 -2.65 19.14 17.01
C ILE A 411 -3.34 20.17 17.88
N GLN A 412 -2.62 21.25 18.16
CA GLN A 412 -3.25 22.46 18.66
C GLN A 412 -4.17 23.00 17.57
N VAL A 413 -5.46 23.08 17.86
CA VAL A 413 -6.41 23.86 17.06
C VAL A 413 -6.04 25.33 17.26
N SER A 414 -5.02 25.79 16.52
CA SER A 414 -4.63 27.18 16.55
C SER A 414 -5.70 28.00 15.83
N PRO A 415 -6.30 29.03 16.45
CA PRO A 415 -7.28 29.87 15.79
C PRO A 415 -6.62 30.59 14.60
N GLY A 416 -6.96 30.18 13.38
CA GLY A 416 -6.43 30.77 12.15
C GLY A 416 -6.60 29.89 10.92
N ASP A 417 -6.60 30.52 9.75
CA ASP A 417 -6.56 29.84 8.46
C ASP A 417 -5.16 29.21 8.27
N THR A 418 -5.08 27.88 8.19
CA THR A 418 -3.90 27.09 7.80
C THR A 418 -3.43 27.41 6.37
N GLU A 419 -2.26 26.89 5.97
CA GLU A 419 -1.64 27.16 4.67
C GLU A 419 -2.57 26.84 3.48
N ILE A 420 -3.39 25.77 3.58
CA ILE A 420 -4.36 25.38 2.53
C ILE A 420 -5.35 26.48 2.18
N HIS A 421 -5.65 27.41 3.08
CA HIS A 421 -6.57 28.51 2.78
C HIS A 421 -5.94 29.56 1.87
N ARG A 422 -4.60 29.70 1.87
CA ARG A 422 -3.88 30.78 1.20
C ARG A 422 -3.25 30.36 -0.14
N VAL A 423 -2.82 29.10 -0.24
CA VAL A 423 -2.07 28.58 -1.41
C VAL A 423 -2.99 28.16 -2.56
N GLU A 424 -2.63 28.36 -3.82
CA GLU A 424 -3.47 27.92 -4.94
C GLU A 424 -3.60 26.37 -5.01
N PRO A 425 -4.75 25.82 -5.46
CA PRO A 425 -4.96 24.38 -5.52
C PRO A 425 -3.98 23.65 -6.44
N GLU A 426 -3.49 24.33 -7.48
CA GLU A 426 -2.48 23.81 -8.40
C GLU A 426 -1.14 23.58 -7.70
N ASP A 427 -0.68 24.54 -6.90
CA ASP A 427 0.56 24.39 -6.13
C ASP A 427 0.50 23.21 -5.17
N VAL A 428 -0.62 23.05 -4.45
CA VAL A 428 -0.80 21.92 -3.53
C VAL A 428 -0.83 20.59 -4.29
N ALA A 429 -1.56 20.52 -5.41
CA ALA A 429 -1.65 19.31 -6.23
C ALA A 429 -0.30 18.91 -6.86
N ASN A 430 0.48 19.89 -7.33
CA ASN A 430 1.81 19.65 -7.91
C ASN A 430 2.80 19.18 -6.84
N HIS A 431 2.80 19.79 -5.65
CA HIS A 431 3.63 19.32 -4.54
C HIS A 431 3.21 17.94 -4.00
N LEU A 432 1.90 17.62 -3.99
CA LEU A 432 1.39 16.29 -3.66
C LEU A 432 1.90 15.26 -4.68
N THR A 433 1.74 15.54 -5.97
CA THR A 433 2.19 14.68 -7.06
C THR A 433 3.70 14.44 -6.98
N ALA A 434 4.49 15.50 -6.83
CA ALA A 434 5.94 15.41 -6.71
C ALA A 434 6.36 14.54 -5.51
N PHE A 435 5.73 14.74 -4.35
CA PHE A 435 6.07 14.00 -3.14
C PHE A 435 5.65 12.53 -3.20
N HIS A 436 4.46 12.24 -3.73
CA HIS A 436 4.02 10.87 -3.92
C HIS A 436 4.85 10.14 -4.98
N TRP A 437 5.31 10.83 -6.01
CA TRP A 437 6.24 10.27 -6.98
C TRP A 437 7.57 9.89 -6.33
N GLU A 438 8.14 10.75 -5.48
CA GLU A 438 9.35 10.44 -4.72
C GLU A 438 9.16 9.18 -3.86
N LEU A 439 8.09 9.12 -3.06
CA LEU A 439 7.79 7.95 -2.24
C LEU A 439 7.55 6.69 -3.07
N PHE A 440 6.82 6.80 -4.18
CA PHE A 440 6.54 5.68 -5.07
C PHE A 440 7.81 5.17 -5.77
N ARG A 441 8.78 6.04 -6.06
CA ARG A 441 10.10 5.62 -6.57
C ARG A 441 10.97 4.94 -5.52
N CYS A 442 10.79 5.24 -4.24
CA CYS A 442 11.47 4.54 -3.16
C CYS A 442 11.01 3.09 -2.99
N VAL A 443 9.78 2.75 -3.39
CA VAL A 443 9.24 1.40 -3.30
C VAL A 443 9.95 0.46 -4.27
N HIS A 444 10.67 -0.52 -3.75
CA HIS A 444 11.21 -1.58 -4.58
C HIS A 444 10.09 -2.48 -5.13
N GLU A 445 10.21 -2.96 -6.35
CA GLU A 445 9.12 -3.73 -6.98
C GLU A 445 8.85 -5.08 -6.30
N LEU A 446 9.89 -5.69 -5.73
CA LEU A 446 9.77 -6.88 -4.88
C LEU A 446 8.99 -6.62 -3.57
N GLU A 447 8.92 -5.37 -3.09
CA GLU A 447 8.11 -5.06 -1.90
C GLU A 447 6.63 -5.38 -2.14
N PHE A 448 6.12 -5.31 -3.38
CA PHE A 448 4.74 -5.71 -3.68
C PHE A 448 4.51 -7.21 -3.52
N VAL A 449 5.51 -8.02 -3.86
CA VAL A 449 5.48 -9.47 -3.69
C VAL A 449 5.59 -9.79 -2.20
N ASP A 450 6.58 -9.22 -1.53
CA ASP A 450 6.83 -9.53 -0.11
C ASP A 450 5.68 -9.11 0.79
N TYR A 451 5.09 -7.93 0.55
CA TYR A 451 3.96 -7.41 1.32
C TYR A 451 2.76 -8.36 1.35
N VAL A 452 2.50 -9.06 0.24
CA VAL A 452 1.31 -9.91 0.07
C VAL A 452 1.63 -11.36 0.43
N PHE A 453 2.75 -11.89 -0.04
CA PHE A 453 3.03 -13.32 -0.01
C PHE A 453 3.75 -13.78 1.27
N HIS A 454 4.42 -12.87 1.99
CA HIS A 454 5.09 -13.15 3.26
C HIS A 454 4.28 -12.71 4.50
N GLY A 455 3.00 -12.41 4.31
CA GLY A 455 2.07 -12.09 5.39
C GLY A 455 2.54 -10.91 6.26
N GLU A 456 2.42 -11.05 7.58
CA GLU A 456 2.73 -9.95 8.51
C GLU A 456 4.21 -9.60 8.57
N ARG A 457 5.09 -10.57 8.38
CA ARG A 457 6.53 -10.31 8.30
C ARG A 457 6.85 -9.43 7.09
N GLY A 458 6.34 -9.83 5.92
CA GLY A 458 6.50 -9.07 4.68
C GLY A 458 6.07 -7.61 4.83
N ARG A 459 4.88 -7.37 5.40
CA ARG A 459 4.39 -5.99 5.62
C ARG A 459 5.31 -5.11 6.45
N ARG A 460 5.96 -5.67 7.49
CA ARG A 460 6.87 -4.91 8.34
C ARG A 460 8.18 -4.61 7.63
N GLU A 461 8.71 -5.57 6.88
CA GLU A 461 9.98 -5.48 6.14
C GLU A 461 9.90 -4.54 4.92
N THR A 462 8.72 -4.41 4.30
CA THR A 462 8.48 -3.55 3.13
C THR A 462 8.23 -2.08 3.52
N ALA A 463 9.25 -1.46 4.11
CA ALA A 463 9.17 -0.14 4.71
C ALA A 463 8.66 0.95 3.75
N ASN A 464 9.14 0.96 2.50
CA ASN A 464 8.84 2.05 1.56
C ASN A 464 7.39 1.96 1.07
N LEU A 465 6.92 0.74 0.77
CA LEU A 465 5.54 0.48 0.40
C LEU A 465 4.59 0.86 1.54
N GLU A 466 4.91 0.45 2.77
CA GLU A 466 4.09 0.77 3.94
C GLU A 466 4.02 2.30 4.17
N LEU A 467 5.14 3.01 4.06
CA LEU A 467 5.16 4.49 4.15
C LEU A 467 4.31 5.17 3.06
N LEU A 468 4.26 4.63 1.84
CA LEU A 468 3.40 5.14 0.77
C LEU A 468 1.90 4.92 1.05
N LEU A 469 1.52 3.74 1.55
CA LEU A 469 0.14 3.43 1.95
C LEU A 469 -0.33 4.31 3.11
N GLN A 470 0.57 4.48 4.07
CA GLN A 470 0.40 5.37 5.19
C GLN A 470 0.26 6.83 4.78
N ARG A 471 1.02 7.27 3.78
CA ARG A 471 0.88 8.61 3.20
C ARG A 471 -0.49 8.82 2.54
N CYS A 472 -1.01 7.81 1.86
CA CYS A 472 -2.38 7.86 1.32
C CYS A 472 -3.42 8.07 2.43
N SER A 473 -3.26 7.38 3.57
CA SER A 473 -4.10 7.63 4.75
C SER A 473 -3.92 9.03 5.31
N GLU A 474 -2.70 9.53 5.39
CA GLU A 474 -2.41 10.89 5.88
C GLU A 474 -3.13 11.95 5.04
N VAL A 475 -3.09 11.85 3.71
CA VAL A 475 -3.82 12.76 2.81
C VAL A 475 -5.33 12.67 3.01
N THR A 476 -5.87 11.46 3.21
CA THR A 476 -7.30 11.26 3.49
C THR A 476 -7.73 11.97 4.78
N HIS A 477 -6.95 11.80 5.86
CA HIS A 477 -7.24 12.47 7.14
C HIS A 477 -6.95 13.97 7.09
N TRP A 478 -5.97 14.42 6.32
CA TRP A 478 -5.70 15.84 6.10
C TRP A 478 -6.92 16.56 5.55
N VAL A 479 -7.56 16.01 4.51
CA VAL A 479 -8.79 16.59 3.96
C VAL A 479 -9.88 16.69 5.03
N ALA A 480 -10.14 15.61 5.77
CA ALA A 480 -11.15 15.61 6.83
C ALA A 480 -10.82 16.61 7.95
N THR A 481 -9.55 16.65 8.37
CA THR A 481 -9.06 17.54 9.43
C THR A 481 -9.26 19.01 9.05
N GLU A 482 -8.80 19.43 7.88
CA GLU A 482 -8.92 20.83 7.43
C GLU A 482 -10.38 21.26 7.27
N VAL A 483 -11.25 20.36 6.77
CA VAL A 483 -12.70 20.65 6.67
C VAL A 483 -13.33 20.81 8.05
N LEU A 484 -13.01 19.92 8.99
CA LEU A 484 -13.64 19.86 10.31
C LEU A 484 -13.09 20.87 11.32
N LEU A 485 -11.90 21.42 11.07
CA LEU A 485 -11.36 22.55 11.82
C LEU A 485 -11.83 23.91 11.26
N CYS A 486 -12.43 23.94 10.06
CA CYS A 486 -12.94 25.16 9.47
C CYS A 486 -14.34 25.49 10.00
N GLU A 487 -14.43 26.34 11.04
CA GLU A 487 -15.70 26.65 11.72
C GLU A 487 -16.72 27.38 10.83
N ALA A 488 -16.27 28.37 10.05
CA ALA A 488 -17.15 29.20 9.25
C ALA A 488 -17.71 28.44 8.03
N PRO A 489 -19.05 28.26 7.91
CA PRO A 489 -19.63 27.38 6.88
C PRO A 489 -19.35 27.87 5.45
N GLY A 490 -19.25 29.19 5.23
CA GLY A 490 -18.88 29.74 3.93
C GLY A 490 -17.44 29.42 3.52
N LYS A 491 -16.49 29.57 4.45
CA LYS A 491 -15.08 29.20 4.23
C LYS A 491 -14.94 27.69 4.04
N ARG A 492 -15.69 26.90 4.82
CA ARG A 492 -15.70 25.43 4.71
C ARG A 492 -16.20 24.95 3.34
N ALA A 493 -17.25 25.57 2.79
CA ALA A 493 -17.70 25.27 1.42
C ALA A 493 -16.67 25.68 0.33
N GLN A 494 -15.93 26.78 0.54
CA GLN A 494 -14.80 27.14 -0.33
C GLN A 494 -13.67 26.11 -0.25
N LEU A 495 -13.43 25.55 0.93
CA LEU A 495 -12.44 24.50 1.14
C LEU A 495 -12.84 23.18 0.44
N LEU A 496 -14.11 22.77 0.51
CA LEU A 496 -14.63 21.65 -0.30
C LEU A 496 -14.38 21.86 -1.80
N LYS A 497 -14.72 23.06 -2.31
CA LYS A 497 -14.44 23.44 -3.70
C LYS A 497 -12.95 23.35 -4.03
N LYS A 498 -12.07 23.74 -3.10
CA LYS A 498 -10.62 23.70 -3.28
C LYS A 498 -10.09 22.27 -3.35
N PHE A 499 -10.53 21.38 -2.46
CA PHE A 499 -10.17 19.96 -2.52
C PHE A 499 -10.63 19.29 -3.82
N LEU A 500 -11.83 19.62 -4.32
CA LEU A 500 -12.28 19.12 -5.63
C LEU A 500 -11.38 19.59 -6.78
N LYS A 501 -10.88 20.83 -6.73
CA LYS A 501 -9.89 21.31 -7.70
C LYS A 501 -8.55 20.57 -7.57
N ILE A 502 -8.06 20.36 -6.34
CA ILE A 502 -6.83 19.61 -6.09
C ILE A 502 -6.95 18.19 -6.65
N ALA A 503 -8.04 17.48 -6.36
CA ALA A 503 -8.30 16.14 -6.91
C ALA A 503 -8.33 16.13 -8.45
N ALA A 504 -8.99 17.12 -9.07
CA ALA A 504 -9.02 17.24 -10.53
C ALA A 504 -7.61 17.36 -11.14
N ILE A 505 -6.76 18.20 -10.54
CA ILE A 505 -5.39 18.44 -10.99
C ILE A 505 -4.51 17.20 -10.75
N CYS A 506 -4.63 16.53 -9.60
CA CYS A 506 -3.93 15.27 -9.35
C CYS A 506 -4.29 14.21 -10.41
N LYS A 507 -5.57 14.04 -10.75
CA LYS A 507 -6.01 13.11 -11.81
C LYS A 507 -5.39 13.48 -13.17
N GLN A 508 -5.35 14.77 -13.49
CA GLN A 508 -4.76 15.27 -14.73
C GLN A 508 -3.25 15.07 -14.78
N ASN A 509 -2.56 15.21 -13.65
CA ASN A 509 -1.15 14.87 -13.48
C ASN A 509 -0.89 13.35 -13.48
N GLN A 510 -1.91 12.52 -13.73
CA GLN A 510 -1.87 11.06 -13.65
C GLN A 510 -1.46 10.53 -12.26
N ASP A 511 -1.71 11.32 -11.22
CA ASP A 511 -1.61 10.94 -9.81
C ASP A 511 -2.96 10.46 -9.28
N LEU A 512 -3.25 9.19 -9.55
CA LEU A 512 -4.48 8.55 -9.10
C LEU A 512 -4.45 8.23 -7.60
N LEU A 513 -3.27 8.18 -6.97
CA LEU A 513 -3.14 7.98 -5.52
C LEU A 513 -3.66 9.20 -4.74
N SER A 514 -3.19 10.40 -5.08
CA SER A 514 -3.68 11.64 -4.46
C SER A 514 -5.14 11.91 -4.80
N PHE A 515 -5.55 11.68 -6.05
CA PHE A 515 -6.94 11.81 -6.46
C PHE A 515 -7.85 10.96 -5.56
N TYR A 516 -7.57 9.66 -5.42
CA TYR A 516 -8.35 8.77 -4.55
C TYR A 516 -8.32 9.25 -3.10
N ALA A 517 -7.15 9.56 -2.55
CA ALA A 517 -7.01 9.97 -1.15
C ALA A 517 -7.84 11.22 -0.82
N VAL A 518 -7.86 12.21 -1.73
CA VAL A 518 -8.65 13.44 -1.54
C VAL A 518 -10.15 13.15 -1.62
N VAL A 519 -10.59 12.36 -2.60
CA VAL A 519 -12.01 11.97 -2.75
C VAL A 519 -12.48 11.19 -1.53
N MET A 520 -11.70 10.21 -1.06
CA MET A 520 -11.99 9.44 0.15
C MET A 520 -12.06 10.32 1.41
N GLY A 521 -11.25 11.39 1.48
CA GLY A 521 -11.31 12.35 2.58
C GLY A 521 -12.61 13.17 2.58
N LEU A 522 -13.11 13.53 1.39
CA LEU A 522 -14.41 14.19 1.22
C LEU A 522 -15.59 13.23 1.49
N ASP A 523 -15.44 11.96 1.13
CA ASP A 523 -16.39 10.88 1.40
C ASP A 523 -16.38 10.41 2.85
N ASN A 524 -15.42 10.85 3.67
CA ASN A 524 -15.39 10.49 5.09
C ASN A 524 -16.73 10.84 5.74
N ALA A 525 -17.30 9.90 6.51
CA ALA A 525 -18.62 10.05 7.12
C ALA A 525 -18.79 11.34 7.97
N ALA A 526 -17.72 11.79 8.63
CA ALA A 526 -17.72 13.03 9.41
C ALA A 526 -17.78 14.29 8.51
N VAL A 527 -17.25 14.24 7.29
CA VAL A 527 -17.34 15.33 6.30
C VAL A 527 -18.65 15.26 5.51
N SER A 528 -18.99 14.06 5.04
CA SER A 528 -20.19 13.78 4.25
C SER A 528 -21.50 14.14 4.94
N ARG A 529 -21.51 14.21 6.27
CA ARG A 529 -22.72 14.58 7.03
C ARG A 529 -23.01 16.08 7.13
N LEU A 530 -22.07 16.95 6.74
CA LEU A 530 -22.18 18.42 6.85
C LEU A 530 -23.13 19.00 5.80
N ARG A 531 -24.43 18.68 5.88
CA ARG A 531 -25.44 19.01 4.85
C ARG A 531 -25.47 20.51 4.53
N LEU A 532 -25.39 21.39 5.53
CA LEU A 532 -25.44 22.84 5.33
C LEU A 532 -24.22 23.35 4.55
N THR A 533 -23.07 22.70 4.74
CA THR A 533 -21.85 22.99 4.00
C THR A 533 -21.96 22.52 2.55
N TRP A 534 -22.40 21.27 2.34
CA TRP A 534 -22.58 20.71 1.00
C TRP A 534 -23.63 21.46 0.20
N GLU A 535 -24.70 21.95 0.83
CA GLU A 535 -25.72 22.78 0.18
C GLU A 535 -25.14 24.06 -0.42
N LYS A 536 -24.20 24.72 0.30
CA LYS A 536 -23.50 25.93 -0.15
C LYS A 536 -22.50 25.70 -1.28
N LEU A 537 -22.15 24.45 -1.60
CA LEU A 537 -21.26 24.15 -2.72
C LEU A 537 -21.99 24.43 -4.05
N PRO A 538 -21.40 25.17 -5.00
CA PRO A 538 -22.04 25.44 -6.28
C PRO A 538 -22.34 24.15 -7.06
N GLY A 539 -23.46 24.10 -7.77
CA GLY A 539 -23.95 22.89 -8.48
C GLY A 539 -22.93 22.26 -9.42
N LYS A 540 -22.12 23.07 -10.12
CA LYS A 540 -21.00 22.60 -10.95
C LYS A 540 -20.01 21.71 -10.18
N PHE A 541 -19.69 22.07 -8.93
CA PHE A 541 -18.76 21.31 -8.10
C PHE A 541 -19.43 20.09 -7.45
N LYS A 542 -20.73 20.15 -7.15
CA LYS A 542 -21.51 18.95 -6.76
C LYS A 542 -21.48 17.89 -7.88
N ASN A 543 -21.69 18.32 -9.13
CA ASN A 543 -21.61 17.42 -10.28
C ASN A 543 -20.18 16.88 -10.51
N LEU A 544 -19.15 17.71 -10.30
CA LEU A 544 -17.77 17.27 -10.36
C LEU A 544 -17.47 16.19 -9.31
N PHE A 545 -17.94 16.39 -8.08
CA PHE A 545 -17.78 15.39 -7.03
C PHE A 545 -18.45 14.06 -7.37
N ARG A 546 -19.69 14.08 -7.88
CA ARG A 546 -20.38 12.87 -8.37
C ARG A 546 -19.59 12.13 -9.47
N LYS A 547 -18.96 12.86 -10.38
CA LYS A 547 -18.07 12.26 -11.40
C LYS A 547 -16.85 11.58 -10.76
N PHE A 548 -16.36 12.12 -9.65
CA PHE A 548 -15.25 11.53 -8.90
C PHE A 548 -15.69 10.29 -8.12
N GLU A 549 -16.85 10.31 -7.46
CA GLU A 549 -17.46 9.15 -6.81
C GLU A 549 -17.65 7.99 -7.80
N ASN A 550 -18.12 8.27 -9.02
CA ASN A 550 -18.26 7.24 -10.08
C ASN A 550 -16.91 6.63 -10.52
N LEU A 551 -15.82 7.39 -10.41
CA LEU A 551 -14.48 6.90 -10.74
C LEU A 551 -13.87 6.08 -9.59
N THR A 552 -14.28 6.34 -8.36
CA THR A 552 -13.86 5.60 -7.16
C THR A 552 -14.76 4.40 -6.84
N ASP A 553 -15.86 4.24 -7.57
CA ASP A 553 -16.84 3.16 -7.39
C ASP A 553 -16.21 1.74 -7.46
N PRO A 554 -16.40 0.89 -6.44
CA PRO A 554 -15.92 -0.49 -6.45
C PRO A 554 -16.68 -1.43 -7.40
N CYS A 555 -17.82 -1.01 -7.98
CA CYS A 555 -18.65 -1.84 -8.84
C CYS A 555 -17.88 -2.45 -10.02
N ARG A 556 -18.27 -3.69 -10.36
CA ARG A 556 -17.64 -4.50 -11.43
C ARG A 556 -16.10 -4.53 -11.32
N ASN A 557 -15.61 -4.69 -10.08
CA ASN A 557 -14.20 -4.68 -9.73
C ASN A 557 -13.47 -3.38 -10.13
N HIS A 558 -14.03 -2.23 -9.75
CA HIS A 558 -13.49 -0.90 -10.08
C HIS A 558 -13.36 -0.65 -11.59
N LYS A 559 -14.38 -1.03 -12.38
CA LYS A 559 -14.37 -0.92 -13.84
C LYS A 559 -13.98 0.48 -14.32
N SER A 560 -14.62 1.52 -13.79
CA SER A 560 -14.36 2.92 -14.17
C SER A 560 -12.88 3.32 -13.98
N TYR A 561 -12.29 2.95 -12.85
CA TYR A 561 -10.87 3.18 -12.58
C TYR A 561 -9.97 2.46 -13.57
N ARG A 562 -10.25 1.17 -13.82
CA ARG A 562 -9.45 0.33 -14.72
C ARG A 562 -9.48 0.85 -16.16
N GLU A 563 -10.65 1.30 -16.63
CA GLU A 563 -10.78 1.94 -17.94
C GLU A 563 -9.94 3.21 -18.03
N VAL A 564 -9.95 4.05 -17.00
CA VAL A 564 -9.16 5.29 -16.98
C VAL A 564 -7.66 5.01 -16.96
N ILE A 565 -7.17 4.16 -16.05
CA ILE A 565 -5.72 3.89 -15.96
C ILE A 565 -5.18 3.13 -17.17
N SER A 566 -6.01 2.31 -17.85
CA SER A 566 -5.60 1.59 -19.06
C SER A 566 -5.22 2.52 -20.22
N LYS A 567 -5.79 3.73 -20.26
CA LYS A 567 -5.55 4.75 -21.30
C LYS A 567 -4.39 5.69 -20.96
N MET A 568 -3.88 5.65 -19.72
CA MET A 568 -2.79 6.51 -19.26
C MET A 568 -1.43 6.02 -19.77
N LYS A 569 -0.52 6.96 -20.00
CA LYS A 569 0.86 6.69 -20.45
C LYS A 569 1.82 7.15 -19.36
N PRO A 570 2.86 6.36 -19.02
CA PRO A 570 3.85 6.75 -18.02
C PRO A 570 4.37 8.18 -18.21
N PRO A 571 4.63 8.94 -17.14
CA PRO A 571 4.57 8.55 -15.72
C PRO A 571 3.13 8.47 -15.15
N VAL A 572 2.85 7.46 -14.32
CA VAL A 572 1.56 7.27 -13.63
C VAL A 572 1.81 6.92 -12.16
N ILE A 573 1.07 7.52 -11.22
CA ILE A 573 0.99 7.04 -9.83
C ILE A 573 -0.35 6.31 -9.67
N PRO A 574 -0.35 4.97 -9.62
CA PRO A 574 -1.58 4.20 -9.48
C PRO A 574 -2.15 4.30 -8.07
N PHE A 575 -3.41 3.92 -7.90
CA PHE A 575 -4.00 3.69 -6.59
C PHE A 575 -3.48 2.34 -6.05
N VAL A 576 -2.32 2.39 -5.39
CA VAL A 576 -1.56 1.23 -4.89
C VAL A 576 -2.40 0.21 -4.12
N PRO A 577 -3.36 0.59 -3.25
CA PRO A 577 -4.21 -0.38 -2.55
C PRO A 577 -4.97 -1.35 -3.48
N LEU A 578 -5.37 -0.90 -4.68
CA LEU A 578 -6.05 -1.77 -5.65
C LEU A 578 -5.09 -2.77 -6.31
N ILE A 579 -3.81 -2.41 -6.50
CA ILE A 579 -2.78 -3.35 -6.95
C ILE A 579 -2.55 -4.43 -5.89
N LEU A 580 -2.45 -4.04 -4.61
CA LEU A 580 -2.29 -4.99 -3.51
C LEU A 580 -3.52 -5.90 -3.34
N LYS A 581 -4.73 -5.37 -3.58
CA LYS A 581 -5.96 -6.18 -3.64
C LYS A 581 -5.86 -7.24 -4.74
N ASP A 582 -5.43 -6.87 -5.95
CA ASP A 582 -5.30 -7.79 -7.08
C ASP A 582 -4.26 -8.89 -6.77
N LEU A 583 -3.10 -8.53 -6.22
CA LEU A 583 -2.07 -9.49 -5.79
C LEU A 583 -2.57 -10.40 -4.67
N THR A 584 -3.32 -9.88 -3.70
CA THR A 584 -3.91 -10.68 -2.62
C THR A 584 -4.90 -11.69 -3.18
N PHE A 585 -5.73 -11.29 -4.15
CA PHE A 585 -6.67 -12.19 -4.80
C PHE A 585 -5.94 -13.30 -5.59
N LEU A 586 -4.84 -12.98 -6.29
CA LEU A 586 -4.00 -13.98 -6.94
C LEU A 586 -3.37 -14.94 -5.92
N HIS A 587 -2.93 -14.42 -4.77
CA HIS A 587 -2.34 -15.23 -3.71
C HIS A 587 -3.36 -16.21 -3.10
N GLU A 588 -4.57 -15.74 -2.80
CA GLU A 588 -5.64 -16.52 -2.15
C GLU A 588 -6.39 -17.45 -3.12
N GLY A 589 -6.54 -17.04 -4.37
CA GLY A 589 -7.31 -17.78 -5.38
C GLY A 589 -6.60 -19.00 -5.96
N SER A 590 -5.27 -19.06 -5.86
CA SER A 590 -4.48 -20.15 -6.43
C SER A 590 -3.29 -20.51 -5.56
N LYS A 591 -2.96 -21.81 -5.44
CA LYS A 591 -1.76 -22.24 -4.69
C LYS A 591 -0.50 -22.03 -5.53
N THR A 592 0.58 -21.62 -4.88
CA THR A 592 1.91 -21.52 -5.53
C THR A 592 2.46 -22.90 -5.87
N LEU A 593 2.16 -23.90 -5.03
CA LEU A 593 2.50 -25.31 -5.26
C LEU A 593 1.21 -26.13 -5.37
N VAL A 594 1.07 -26.87 -6.47
CA VAL A 594 -0.01 -27.83 -6.72
C VAL A 594 0.63 -29.21 -6.80
N ASP A 595 0.27 -30.11 -5.88
CA ASP A 595 0.86 -31.45 -5.76
C ASP A 595 2.39 -31.47 -5.68
N GLY A 596 2.98 -30.44 -5.05
CA GLY A 596 4.43 -30.27 -4.92
C GLY A 596 5.12 -29.71 -6.17
N LEU A 597 4.36 -29.33 -7.20
CA LEU A 597 4.84 -28.73 -8.44
C LEU A 597 4.50 -27.24 -8.49
N VAL A 598 5.38 -26.44 -9.08
CA VAL A 598 5.25 -24.98 -9.18
C VAL A 598 4.15 -24.60 -10.17
N ASN A 599 3.25 -23.72 -9.74
CA ASN A 599 2.22 -23.14 -10.59
C ASN A 599 2.77 -21.92 -11.37
N ILE A 600 3.34 -22.17 -12.55
CA ILE A 600 3.99 -21.14 -13.37
C ILE A 600 2.98 -20.08 -13.86
N GLU A 601 1.73 -20.45 -14.12
CA GLU A 601 0.67 -19.49 -14.50
C GLU A 601 0.42 -18.46 -13.40
N LYS A 602 0.41 -18.91 -12.13
CA LYS A 602 0.32 -18.00 -10.99
C LYS A 602 1.54 -17.09 -10.91
N LEU A 603 2.75 -17.62 -11.08
CA LEU A 603 3.98 -16.82 -11.07
C LEU A 603 3.97 -15.74 -12.16
N HIS A 604 3.62 -16.11 -13.38
CA HIS A 604 3.47 -15.18 -14.50
C HIS A 604 2.46 -14.06 -14.18
N SER A 605 1.30 -14.42 -13.63
CA SER A 605 0.25 -13.45 -13.25
C SER A 605 0.74 -12.47 -12.18
N VAL A 606 1.52 -12.93 -11.20
CA VAL A 606 2.12 -12.08 -10.16
C VAL A 606 3.16 -11.14 -10.78
N ALA A 607 4.09 -11.69 -11.57
CA ALA A 607 5.14 -10.92 -12.23
C ALA A 607 4.58 -9.87 -13.19
N GLU A 608 3.50 -10.16 -13.91
CA GLU A 608 2.82 -9.20 -14.78
C GLU A 608 2.31 -7.97 -14.02
N LYS A 609 1.74 -8.16 -12.81
CA LYS A 609 1.31 -7.04 -11.96
C LYS A 609 2.49 -6.20 -11.51
N VAL A 610 3.61 -6.83 -11.16
CA VAL A 610 4.84 -6.13 -10.76
C VAL A 610 5.46 -5.38 -11.94
N ARG A 611 5.54 -6.01 -13.13
CA ARG A 611 5.98 -5.36 -14.38
C ARG A 611 5.09 -4.17 -14.74
N THR A 612 3.78 -4.23 -14.46
CA THR A 612 2.87 -3.10 -14.66
C THR A 612 3.23 -1.92 -13.75
N VAL A 613 3.61 -2.17 -12.48
CA VAL A 613 4.13 -1.13 -11.57
C VAL A 613 5.44 -0.54 -12.10
N ARG A 614 6.35 -1.37 -12.63
CA ARG A 614 7.59 -0.93 -13.28
C ARG A 614 7.29 -0.03 -14.49
N LYS A 615 6.34 -0.42 -15.33
CA LYS A 615 5.87 0.36 -16.50
C LYS A 615 5.38 1.75 -16.09
N TYR A 616 4.57 1.87 -15.04
CA TYR A 616 4.07 3.17 -14.57
C TYR A 616 5.19 4.16 -14.21
N ARG A 617 6.36 3.66 -13.83
CA ARG A 617 7.55 4.45 -13.45
C ARG A 617 8.62 4.56 -14.53
N SER A 618 8.35 4.07 -15.74
CA SER A 618 9.33 3.99 -16.85
C SER A 618 9.74 5.33 -17.47
N ARG A 619 9.05 6.42 -17.13
CA ARG A 619 9.35 7.78 -17.61
C ARG A 619 9.47 8.74 -16.43
N PRO A 620 10.33 9.76 -16.50
CA PRO A 620 10.46 10.74 -15.43
C PRO A 620 9.18 11.57 -15.29
N LEU A 621 8.87 11.98 -14.06
CA LEU A 621 7.84 12.98 -13.78
C LEU A 621 8.38 14.37 -14.13
N CYS A 622 7.66 15.09 -14.98
CA CYS A 622 7.93 16.48 -15.33
C CYS A 622 6.75 17.33 -14.87
N LEU A 623 6.95 18.12 -13.81
CA LEU A 623 6.01 19.14 -13.38
C LEU A 623 6.67 20.50 -13.58
N ASP A 624 5.90 21.45 -14.10
CA ASP A 624 6.35 22.83 -14.20
C ASP A 624 6.17 23.48 -12.82
N MET A 625 7.28 23.68 -12.12
CA MET A 625 7.30 24.24 -10.77
C MET A 625 8.41 25.27 -10.66
N GLU A 626 8.04 26.54 -10.49
CA GLU A 626 9.01 27.60 -10.29
C GLU A 626 9.61 27.55 -8.88
N ALA A 627 10.91 27.82 -8.76
CA ALA A 627 11.56 27.91 -7.46
C ALA A 627 11.28 29.29 -6.84
N SER A 628 10.31 29.37 -5.92
CA SER A 628 10.05 30.57 -5.12
C SER A 628 9.93 30.24 -3.62
N PRO A 629 10.12 31.22 -2.71
CA PRO A 629 9.92 31.01 -1.27
C PRO A 629 8.52 30.48 -0.92
N HIS A 630 7.49 30.91 -1.66
CA HIS A 630 6.12 30.43 -1.50
C HIS A 630 5.99 28.93 -1.86
N HIS A 631 6.66 28.47 -2.91
CA HIS A 631 6.70 27.04 -3.24
C HIS A 631 7.44 26.23 -2.18
N LEU A 632 8.50 26.75 -1.54
CA LEU A 632 9.17 26.06 -0.44
C LEU A 632 8.28 25.90 0.80
N GLN A 633 7.49 26.93 1.13
CA GLN A 633 6.51 26.85 2.21
C GLN A 633 5.40 25.84 1.89
N THR A 634 4.88 25.85 0.67
CA THR A 634 3.90 24.86 0.21
C THR A 634 4.48 23.44 0.23
N LYS A 635 5.72 23.27 -0.21
CA LYS A 635 6.45 21.99 -0.16
C LYS A 635 6.56 21.48 1.27
N ALA A 636 6.95 22.35 2.22
CA ALA A 636 7.04 21.99 3.63
C ALA A 636 5.67 21.59 4.19
N TYR A 637 4.63 22.38 3.91
CA TYR A 637 3.25 22.12 4.32
C TYR A 637 2.75 20.76 3.82
N VAL A 638 2.85 20.51 2.51
CA VAL A 638 2.42 19.23 1.91
C VAL A 638 3.16 18.06 2.52
N ARG A 639 4.45 18.22 2.81
CA ARG A 639 5.28 17.16 3.40
C ARG A 639 5.18 17.07 4.92
N GLN A 640 4.36 17.84 5.61
CA GLN A 640 4.27 17.79 7.07
C GLN A 640 2.84 18.05 7.53
N PHE A 641 1.88 17.34 6.93
CA PHE A 641 0.50 17.48 7.33
C PHE A 641 0.33 17.13 8.81
N GLN A 642 -0.42 17.97 9.52
CA GLN A 642 -0.89 17.69 10.86
C GLN A 642 -2.33 17.22 10.71
N VAL A 643 -2.60 15.96 11.04
CA VAL A 643 -3.87 15.31 10.72
C VAL A 643 -4.46 14.61 11.92
N ILE A 644 -5.77 14.73 12.11
CA ILE A 644 -6.52 13.96 13.09
C ILE A 644 -6.89 12.63 12.44
N ASP A 645 -6.30 11.53 12.94
CA ASP A 645 -6.61 10.16 12.51
C ASP A 645 -7.57 9.42 13.47
N ASN A 646 -7.97 10.07 14.57
CA ASN A 646 -8.99 9.56 15.48
C ASN A 646 -10.39 9.87 14.93
N GLN A 647 -11.05 8.86 14.38
CA GLN A 647 -12.37 9.00 13.77
C GLN A 647 -13.46 9.47 14.76
N ASN A 648 -13.36 9.13 16.05
CA ASN A 648 -14.33 9.60 17.05
C ASN A 648 -14.21 11.11 17.24
N LEU A 649 -12.98 11.62 17.32
CA LEU A 649 -12.73 13.06 17.39
C LEU A 649 -13.22 13.79 16.12
N LEU A 650 -13.01 13.23 14.93
CA LEU A 650 -13.55 13.80 13.69
C LEU A 650 -15.08 13.91 13.74
N PHE A 651 -15.77 12.89 14.27
CA PHE A 651 -17.22 12.96 14.46
C PHE A 651 -17.62 14.02 15.49
N GLU A 652 -16.94 14.10 16.63
CA GLU A 652 -17.21 15.13 17.64
C GLU A 652 -17.08 16.54 17.06
N LEU A 653 -16.02 16.82 16.30
CA LEU A 653 -15.84 18.08 15.59
C LEU A 653 -16.98 18.33 14.59
N SER A 654 -17.34 17.31 13.82
CA SER A 654 -18.45 17.40 12.86
C SER A 654 -19.79 17.75 13.52
N TYR A 655 -20.11 17.12 14.65
CA TYR A 655 -21.32 17.41 15.41
C TYR A 655 -21.30 18.80 16.06
N LYS A 656 -20.12 19.28 16.48
CA LYS A 656 -19.96 20.67 16.96
C LYS A 656 -20.23 21.69 15.86
N LEU A 657 -19.84 21.39 14.62
CA LEU A 657 -20.10 22.26 13.47
C LEU A 657 -21.57 22.23 13.02
N GLU A 658 -22.16 21.04 12.93
CA GLU A 658 -23.53 20.82 12.44
C GLU A 658 -24.25 19.74 13.29
N ALA A 659 -24.88 20.19 14.38
CA ALA A 659 -25.51 19.34 15.40
C ALA A 659 -26.68 18.48 14.87
N ASN A 660 -27.35 18.90 13.78
CA ASN A 660 -28.57 18.26 13.29
C ASN A 660 -28.44 17.76 11.84
N SER A 661 -28.36 16.45 11.70
CA SER A 661 -28.85 15.72 10.53
C SER A 661 -29.19 14.32 11.01
N GLN A 662 -30.27 14.23 11.80
CA GLN A 662 -31.11 13.02 11.84
C GLN A 662 -31.92 12.99 10.54
#